data_AF-A0A416S1Z3-F1
#
_entry.id   AF-A0A416S1Z3-F1
#
_cell.length_a   1.000
_cell.length_b   1.000
_cell.length_c   1.000
_cell.angle_alpha   90.00
_cell.angle_beta   90.00
_cell.angle_gamma   90.00
#
_symmetry.space_group_name_H-M   'P 1'
#
loop_
_entity.id
_entity.type
_entity.pdbx_description
1 polymer ?
#
loop_
_entity_poly.entity_id
_entity_poly.type
_entity_poly.pdbx_seq_one_letter_code
_entity_poly.pdbx_strand_id
1 'polypeptide(L)'
;MSKRYEPQDIEKKWQKIWQDEKAFAATDDYTKPKYYALVEFPYPSGQGLHVGHPRPYTALDIVARKRRMQGYNVLYPMGWDAFGLPTENYAIKNHIHPKIVTKNNVHHFKDQLQSLGYSFDWDREINTTDPEYYHWTQWIFLKLFKAGLAYKKEMPINWCTSCKVGLANEEVVNGVCERCGSPVVRKVKSEWMLKITEYADKLIDGLDGVDYIERVKTSQKNWIGRSHGAEVDFSLKDKPEKLTIYTTRPDTLFGVTYMVLSPEHPYIDQYKDEIKNWDEVCAYREMAARKSDFERSELAKDKTGVMIDGLSAVNPVNGKEIPIWISDYVLMSYGTGAIMAVPAHDERDWEFAKKFNMPIIEVVAGGDVQNEVYTDVAEGTLVNSGFLNGLSVAEAKKKILEWLEENHVGKAKTNYKLRDWVFSRQRYWGEPIPIVHCDKCGYVPVPEESLPLELPDVESYMPTDNGESPLAAMTDWVNTTCPCCGGPAKRETDTMPQWAGSSWYYIRYTDPKNKEALASKEAMKYWLPVDWYNGGMEHTTLHLLYSRFWHKFLYDQGVVTCPEPYQKRTSHGMILGENGEKMSKSRGNVVNPDDIVAEFGADTLRTYEMFIGAFDLSASWSQEGVKGCRRFLERVWKLQDSLVDGDSYSKELESKMHQTIKKVSSDYESLKYNTAIAAMMTLVNEFYKAGKVTRKEFETLLILLNPVAPHMTEELWADLGYEGRLYQTAWPEFDEEKTVEAVAEIAVQINGKMRGTIKIAKDADKETAIAAAKEAVADKLTGNIVKEIYVPGRIVNIVQK
;
A
#
# COMPACT_ATOMS: atom_id res chain seq x y z
N MET A 1 40.96 -28.84 1.55
CA MET A 1 39.71 -29.21 0.87
C MET A 1 38.59 -29.12 1.87
N SER A 2 37.80 -28.07 1.73
CA SER A 2 36.59 -27.80 2.50
C SER A 2 35.57 -28.92 2.28
N LYS A 3 34.74 -29.18 3.30
CA LYS A 3 33.56 -30.04 3.13
C LYS A 3 32.59 -29.40 2.15
N ARG A 4 31.70 -30.19 1.55
CA ARG A 4 30.62 -29.66 0.70
C ARG A 4 29.66 -28.80 1.53
N TYR A 5 29.13 -27.74 0.94
CA TYR A 5 28.08 -26.91 1.54
C TYR A 5 26.77 -27.68 1.59
N GLU A 6 26.31 -28.06 2.79
CA GLU A 6 25.04 -28.77 3.01
C GLU A 6 24.16 -27.93 3.96
N PRO A 7 23.17 -27.16 3.43
CA PRO A 7 22.34 -26.25 4.25
C PRO A 7 21.61 -26.96 5.39
N GLN A 8 21.15 -28.19 5.13
CA GLN A 8 20.36 -28.97 6.08
C GLN A 8 21.13 -29.27 7.39
N ASP A 9 22.46 -29.25 7.34
CA ASP A 9 23.31 -29.50 8.52
C ASP A 9 23.53 -28.23 9.36
N ILE A 10 23.30 -27.04 8.79
CA ILE A 10 23.70 -25.76 9.42
C ILE A 10 22.54 -24.82 9.71
N GLU A 11 21.48 -24.81 8.89
CA GLU A 11 20.43 -23.78 9.00
C GLU A 11 19.66 -23.93 10.31
N LYS A 12 19.22 -25.15 10.64
CA LYS A 12 18.54 -25.44 11.91
C LYS A 12 19.42 -25.19 13.14
N LYS A 13 20.73 -25.44 13.04
CA LYS A 13 21.70 -25.16 14.11
C LYS A 13 21.71 -23.67 14.42
N TRP A 14 21.88 -22.81 13.41
CA TRP A 14 21.93 -21.36 13.61
C TRP A 14 20.59 -20.75 14.00
N GLN A 15 19.49 -21.22 13.41
CA GLN A 15 18.15 -20.82 13.81
C GLN A 15 17.91 -21.09 15.30
N LYS A 16 18.30 -22.29 15.78
CA LYS A 16 18.22 -22.63 17.19
C LYS A 16 19.10 -21.72 18.06
N ILE A 17 20.35 -21.49 17.66
CA ILE A 17 21.26 -20.60 18.40
C ILE A 17 20.65 -19.20 18.53
N TRP A 18 20.16 -18.61 17.44
CA TRP A 18 19.56 -17.27 17.48
C TRP A 18 18.28 -17.20 18.34
N GLN A 19 17.48 -18.27 18.36
CA GLN A 19 16.29 -18.36 19.21
C GLN A 19 16.69 -18.47 20.69
N ASP A 20 17.60 -19.38 21.03
CA ASP A 20 18.06 -19.60 22.41
C ASP A 20 18.74 -18.34 22.99
N GLU A 21 19.54 -17.65 22.16
CA GLU A 21 20.25 -16.41 22.53
C GLU A 21 19.36 -15.16 22.46
N LYS A 22 18.12 -15.27 21.93
CA LYS A 22 17.27 -14.13 21.60
C LYS A 22 18.01 -13.06 20.79
N ALA A 23 18.80 -13.50 19.81
CA ALA A 23 19.79 -12.72 19.08
C ALA A 23 19.27 -11.40 18.47
N PHE A 24 17.97 -11.33 18.19
CA PHE A 24 17.35 -10.25 17.45
C PHE A 24 16.29 -9.46 18.22
N ALA A 25 16.12 -9.75 19.52
CA ALA A 25 15.19 -9.04 20.39
C ALA A 25 15.59 -7.56 20.53
N ALA A 26 14.61 -6.66 20.40
CA ALA A 26 14.82 -5.25 20.65
C ALA A 26 15.02 -5.03 22.15
N THR A 27 16.02 -4.25 22.52
CA THR A 27 16.35 -4.00 23.94
C THR A 27 15.56 -2.81 24.48
N ASP A 28 15.34 -2.77 25.78
CA ASP A 28 14.80 -1.58 26.48
C ASP A 28 15.89 -0.55 26.83
N ASP A 29 17.03 -0.62 26.14
CA ASP A 29 18.05 0.44 26.15
C ASP A 29 17.66 1.53 25.15
N TYR A 30 17.03 2.58 25.67
CA TYR A 30 16.60 3.76 24.91
C TYR A 30 17.72 4.80 24.70
N THR A 31 18.97 4.51 25.09
CA THR A 31 20.11 5.39 24.84
C THR A 31 20.71 5.19 23.44
N LYS A 32 20.47 4.03 22.83
CA LYS A 32 20.92 3.71 21.47
C LYS A 32 20.07 4.43 20.42
N PRO A 33 20.62 4.71 19.23
CA PRO A 33 19.81 5.15 18.11
C PRO A 33 18.84 4.03 17.72
N LYS A 34 17.55 4.35 17.63
CA LYS A 34 16.49 3.40 17.30
C LYS A 34 16.36 3.19 15.80
N TYR A 35 15.92 2.00 15.40
CA TYR A 35 15.45 1.73 14.05
C TYR A 35 14.29 0.73 14.06
N TYR A 36 13.12 1.19 13.68
CA TYR A 36 11.89 0.42 13.58
C TYR A 36 11.62 0.08 12.12
N ALA A 37 11.91 -1.16 11.74
CA ALA A 37 11.54 -1.73 10.45
C ALA A 37 10.21 -2.46 10.57
N LEU A 38 9.34 -2.31 9.57
CA LEU A 38 8.04 -2.96 9.57
C LEU A 38 7.68 -3.49 8.19
N VAL A 39 7.07 -4.67 8.18
CA VAL A 39 6.45 -5.30 7.03
C VAL A 39 4.99 -5.57 7.34
N GLU A 40 4.14 -5.63 6.31
CA GLU A 40 2.76 -6.10 6.46
C GLU A 40 2.75 -7.53 7.01
N PHE A 41 2.26 -7.67 8.25
CA PHE A 41 2.08 -8.98 8.87
C PHE A 41 1.08 -9.85 8.08
N PRO A 42 1.28 -11.17 8.01
CA PRO A 42 0.49 -12.02 7.13
C PRO A 42 -0.90 -12.34 7.68
N TYR A 43 -1.84 -12.61 6.76
CA TYR A 43 -3.10 -13.27 7.08
C TYR A 43 -2.89 -14.79 7.19
N PRO A 44 -3.06 -15.44 8.37
CA PRO A 44 -2.91 -16.87 8.54
C PRO A 44 -4.15 -17.62 8.02
N SER A 45 -4.47 -17.43 6.75
CA SER A 45 -5.78 -17.75 6.14
C SER A 45 -5.77 -18.99 5.23
N GLY A 46 -4.62 -19.62 5.02
CA GLY A 46 -4.53 -20.84 4.22
C GLY A 46 -3.42 -21.78 4.71
N GLN A 47 -3.18 -22.85 3.95
CA GLN A 47 -2.20 -23.92 4.25
C GLN A 47 -0.69 -23.52 4.29
N GLY A 48 -0.35 -22.25 4.53
CA GLY A 48 1.05 -21.79 4.58
C GLY A 48 1.35 -20.62 3.63
N LEU A 49 2.60 -20.16 3.72
CA LEU A 49 3.22 -19.14 2.88
C LEU A 49 3.32 -19.62 1.43
N HIS A 50 3.49 -18.64 0.55
CA HIS A 50 4.02 -18.81 -0.81
C HIS A 50 5.22 -17.90 -0.98
N VAL A 51 6.11 -18.15 -1.95
CA VAL A 51 7.38 -17.41 -2.14
C VAL A 51 7.23 -15.89 -2.27
N GLY A 52 6.06 -15.38 -2.69
CA GLY A 52 5.76 -13.94 -2.61
C GLY A 52 5.81 -13.31 -1.20
N HIS A 53 5.54 -14.07 -0.12
CA HIS A 53 5.60 -13.55 1.26
C HIS A 53 7.06 -13.34 1.72
N PRO A 54 7.99 -14.30 1.53
CA PRO A 54 9.42 -14.09 1.80
C PRO A 54 10.03 -12.82 1.20
N ARG A 55 9.54 -12.33 0.06
CA ARG A 55 10.15 -11.19 -0.65
C ARG A 55 10.24 -9.91 0.20
N PRO A 56 9.15 -9.28 0.66
CA PRO A 56 9.23 -8.10 1.51
C PRO A 56 9.92 -8.38 2.85
N TYR A 57 9.74 -9.58 3.42
CA TYR A 57 10.31 -9.95 4.71
C TYR A 57 11.84 -10.06 4.64
N THR A 58 12.37 -10.67 3.58
CA THR A 58 13.82 -10.76 3.33
C THR A 58 14.42 -9.38 3.09
N ALA A 59 13.75 -8.53 2.31
CA ALA A 59 14.23 -7.19 2.04
C ALA A 59 14.43 -6.37 3.32
N LEU A 60 13.41 -6.25 4.17
CA LEU A 60 13.59 -5.48 5.41
C LEU A 60 14.44 -6.21 6.45
N ASP A 61 14.52 -7.55 6.42
CA ASP A 61 15.46 -8.30 7.25
C ASP A 61 16.92 -7.93 6.92
N ILE A 62 17.25 -7.75 5.65
CA ILE A 62 18.59 -7.31 5.22
C ILE A 62 18.94 -5.94 5.82
N VAL A 63 18.00 -5.00 5.74
CA VAL A 63 18.19 -3.65 6.30
C VAL A 63 18.27 -3.72 7.83
N ALA A 64 17.43 -4.51 8.48
CA ALA A 64 17.42 -4.70 9.92
C ALA A 64 18.75 -5.29 10.43
N ARG A 65 19.28 -6.32 9.77
CA ARG A 65 20.59 -6.93 10.09
C ARG A 65 21.72 -5.94 9.93
N LYS A 66 21.76 -5.20 8.81
CA LYS A 66 22.73 -4.14 8.59
C LYS A 66 22.67 -3.08 9.69
N ARG A 67 21.47 -2.61 10.07
CA ARG A 67 21.29 -1.61 11.13
C ARG A 67 21.78 -2.08 12.49
N ARG A 68 21.58 -3.36 12.84
CA ARG A 68 22.16 -3.94 14.08
C ARG A 68 23.69 -3.87 14.06
N MET A 69 24.31 -4.24 12.94
CA MET A 69 25.77 -4.13 12.76
C MET A 69 26.29 -2.68 12.74
N GLN A 70 25.41 -1.69 12.54
CA GLN A 70 25.73 -0.27 12.66
C GLN A 70 25.48 0.29 14.07
N GLY A 71 25.13 -0.57 15.04
CA GLY A 71 24.94 -0.20 16.45
C GLY A 71 23.54 0.32 16.80
N TYR A 72 22.55 0.20 15.90
CA TYR A 72 21.17 0.58 16.20
C TYR A 72 20.49 -0.43 17.12
N ASN A 73 19.61 0.05 18.00
CA ASN A 73 18.60 -0.79 18.63
C ASN A 73 17.46 -0.99 17.63
N VAL A 74 17.34 -2.21 17.09
CA VAL A 74 16.44 -2.52 15.97
C VAL A 74 15.21 -3.24 16.47
N LEU A 75 14.03 -2.66 16.23
CA LEU A 75 12.75 -3.33 16.34
C LEU A 75 12.31 -3.77 14.95
N TYR A 76 12.38 -5.08 14.70
CA TYR A 76 11.83 -5.72 13.51
C TYR A 76 10.84 -6.79 13.96
N PRO A 77 9.56 -6.45 14.18
CA PRO A 77 8.59 -7.37 14.77
C PRO A 77 7.84 -8.18 13.72
N MET A 78 7.12 -9.22 14.18
CA MET A 78 6.17 -9.98 13.38
C MET A 78 4.96 -10.38 14.24
N GLY A 79 3.83 -10.66 13.59
CA GLY A 79 2.58 -11.04 14.23
C GLY A 79 1.58 -11.54 13.20
N TRP A 80 0.30 -11.57 13.56
CA TRP A 80 -0.71 -12.27 12.75
C TRP A 80 -2.01 -11.48 12.66
N ASP A 81 -2.44 -11.16 11.43
CA ASP A 81 -3.77 -10.60 11.17
C ASP A 81 -4.78 -11.73 10.98
N ALA A 82 -5.26 -12.27 12.10
CA ALA A 82 -5.94 -13.57 12.15
C ALA A 82 -7.46 -13.52 12.10
N PHE A 83 -8.08 -12.38 12.42
CA PHE A 83 -9.53 -12.19 12.28
C PHE A 83 -9.93 -11.96 10.81
N GLY A 84 -11.24 -12.08 10.54
CA GLY A 84 -11.85 -11.73 9.27
C GLY A 84 -12.13 -12.88 8.31
N LEU A 85 -12.68 -12.49 7.15
CA LEU A 85 -13.20 -13.39 6.11
C LEU A 85 -12.21 -14.45 5.61
N PRO A 86 -10.90 -14.20 5.43
CA PRO A 86 -10.01 -15.18 4.82
C PRO A 86 -9.93 -16.46 5.65
N THR A 87 -9.70 -16.33 6.96
CA THR A 87 -9.66 -17.43 7.91
C THR A 87 -11.03 -18.10 8.07
N GLU A 88 -12.09 -17.31 8.16
CA GLU A 88 -13.45 -17.83 8.33
C GLU A 88 -13.95 -18.60 7.10
N ASN A 89 -13.66 -18.13 5.89
CA ASN A 89 -14.04 -18.84 4.66
C ASN A 89 -13.28 -20.17 4.53
N TYR A 90 -12.01 -20.21 4.95
CA TYR A 90 -11.26 -21.47 5.04
C TYR A 90 -11.88 -22.42 6.08
N ALA A 91 -12.24 -21.90 7.25
CA ALA A 91 -12.91 -22.64 8.32
C ALA A 91 -14.22 -23.27 7.84
N ILE A 92 -15.09 -22.48 7.19
CA ILE A 92 -16.35 -22.94 6.60
C ILE A 92 -16.10 -24.05 5.57
N LYS A 93 -15.17 -23.84 4.64
CA LYS A 93 -14.87 -24.80 3.56
C LYS A 93 -14.38 -26.16 4.09
N ASN A 94 -13.65 -26.16 5.20
CA ASN A 94 -13.06 -27.37 5.76
C ASN A 94 -13.86 -27.93 6.96
N HIS A 95 -14.96 -27.28 7.36
CA HIS A 95 -15.76 -27.65 8.52
C HIS A 95 -14.95 -27.69 9.84
N ILE A 96 -14.07 -26.70 10.06
CA ILE A 96 -13.21 -26.60 11.25
C ILE A 96 -13.46 -25.25 11.93
N HIS A 97 -13.68 -25.22 13.24
CA HIS A 97 -13.87 -23.95 13.96
C HIS A 97 -12.73 -22.94 13.70
N PRO A 98 -13.01 -21.67 13.39
CA PRO A 98 -12.00 -20.71 12.96
C PRO A 98 -10.90 -20.44 14.00
N LYS A 99 -11.19 -20.57 15.30
CA LYS A 99 -10.18 -20.55 16.38
C LYS A 99 -9.11 -21.63 16.21
N ILE A 100 -9.51 -22.84 15.81
CA ILE A 100 -8.60 -23.98 15.60
C ILE A 100 -7.79 -23.76 14.33
N VAL A 101 -8.44 -23.34 13.24
CA VAL A 101 -7.77 -22.98 11.98
C VAL A 101 -6.71 -21.91 12.22
N THR A 102 -7.08 -20.84 12.93
CA THR A 102 -6.17 -19.74 13.29
C THR A 102 -4.94 -20.25 14.02
N LYS A 103 -5.16 -21.02 15.10
CA LYS A 103 -4.06 -21.56 15.91
C LYS A 103 -3.09 -22.41 15.08
N ASN A 104 -3.62 -23.29 14.24
CA ASN A 104 -2.81 -24.19 13.42
C ASN A 104 -2.05 -23.42 12.33
N ASN A 105 -2.71 -22.47 11.65
CA ASN A 105 -2.09 -21.68 10.60
C ASN A 105 -1.02 -20.74 11.15
N VAL A 106 -1.27 -20.10 12.30
CA VAL A 106 -0.28 -19.26 12.98
C VAL A 106 0.97 -20.06 13.32
N HIS A 107 0.81 -21.25 13.91
CA HIS A 107 1.94 -22.13 14.21
C HIS A 107 2.73 -22.50 12.94
N HIS A 108 2.02 -22.94 11.89
CA HIS A 108 2.68 -23.32 10.64
C HIS A 108 3.39 -22.15 9.96
N PHE A 109 2.76 -20.97 9.87
CA PHE A 109 3.41 -19.79 9.30
C PHE A 109 4.63 -19.37 10.12
N LYS A 110 4.56 -19.46 11.45
CA LYS A 110 5.69 -19.16 12.33
C LYS A 110 6.86 -20.10 12.05
N ASP A 111 6.61 -21.41 11.94
CA ASP A 111 7.63 -22.39 11.61
C ASP A 111 8.28 -22.10 10.25
N GLN A 112 7.48 -21.73 9.24
CA GLN A 112 7.99 -21.35 7.91
C GLN A 112 8.82 -20.06 7.94
N LEU A 113 8.40 -19.04 8.71
CA LEU A 113 9.18 -17.80 8.85
C LEU A 113 10.49 -18.04 9.62
N GLN A 114 10.47 -18.92 10.63
CA GLN A 114 11.66 -19.30 11.38
C GLN A 114 12.63 -20.15 10.55
N SER A 115 12.13 -21.04 9.69
CA SER A 115 12.96 -21.84 8.78
C SER A 115 13.69 -20.97 7.74
N LEU A 116 13.18 -19.77 7.45
CA LEU A 116 13.82 -18.77 6.60
C LEU A 116 14.85 -17.90 7.34
N GLY A 117 15.00 -18.08 8.66
CA GLY A 117 16.01 -17.38 9.45
C GLY A 117 15.84 -15.86 9.51
N TYR A 118 14.61 -15.35 9.55
CA TYR A 118 14.38 -13.91 9.73
C TYR A 118 14.76 -13.42 11.12
N SER A 119 15.33 -12.21 11.20
CA SER A 119 15.72 -11.54 12.44
C SER A 119 14.55 -10.83 13.14
N PHE A 120 13.40 -11.49 13.19
CA PHE A 120 12.23 -10.98 13.89
C PHE A 120 12.41 -11.02 15.41
N ASP A 121 11.89 -10.01 16.09
CA ASP A 121 11.70 -10.02 17.54
C ASP A 121 10.44 -10.81 17.90
N TRP A 122 10.60 -12.10 18.17
CA TRP A 122 9.51 -13.00 18.57
C TRP A 122 9.02 -12.77 20.01
N ASP A 123 9.75 -12.05 20.87
CA ASP A 123 9.26 -11.70 22.21
C ASP A 123 8.13 -10.66 22.16
N ARG A 124 8.01 -9.98 21.01
CA ARG A 124 7.00 -8.96 20.71
C ARG A 124 5.94 -9.44 19.73
N GLU A 125 5.79 -10.74 19.53
CA GLU A 125 4.74 -11.34 18.70
C GLU A 125 3.33 -10.92 19.17
N ILE A 126 2.46 -10.59 18.22
CA ILE A 126 1.04 -10.27 18.48
C ILE A 126 0.12 -11.09 17.58
N ASN A 127 -1.13 -11.27 18.00
CA ASN A 127 -2.17 -11.91 17.21
C ASN A 127 -3.46 -11.11 17.37
N THR A 128 -4.09 -10.70 16.26
CA THR A 128 -5.32 -9.87 16.34
C THR A 128 -6.51 -10.60 16.98
N THR A 129 -6.47 -11.94 17.05
CA THR A 129 -7.50 -12.77 17.72
C THR A 129 -7.27 -12.97 19.22
N ASP A 130 -6.19 -12.45 19.78
CA ASP A 130 -5.91 -12.51 21.22
C ASP A 130 -6.81 -11.51 21.98
N PRO A 131 -7.59 -11.93 23.00
CA PRO A 131 -8.37 -11.02 23.85
C PRO A 131 -7.53 -9.89 24.46
N GLU A 132 -6.27 -10.12 24.82
CA GLU A 132 -5.38 -9.06 25.34
C GLU A 132 -5.03 -8.03 24.26
N TYR A 133 -5.11 -8.40 22.98
CA TYR A 133 -4.93 -7.49 21.85
C TYR A 133 -6.24 -6.74 21.51
N TYR A 134 -7.32 -7.46 21.21
CA TYR A 134 -8.54 -6.81 20.73
C TYR A 134 -9.34 -6.10 21.82
N HIS A 135 -9.02 -6.31 23.11
CA HIS A 135 -9.41 -5.38 24.18
C HIS A 135 -9.12 -3.93 23.76
N TRP A 136 -7.91 -3.68 23.26
CA TRP A 136 -7.47 -2.36 22.84
C TRP A 136 -8.08 -1.91 21.51
N THR A 137 -8.33 -2.83 20.58
CA THR A 137 -9.12 -2.52 19.36
C THR A 137 -10.53 -2.04 19.74
N GLN A 138 -11.20 -2.73 20.68
CA GLN A 138 -12.51 -2.34 21.21
C GLN A 138 -12.45 -1.00 21.95
N TRP A 139 -11.41 -0.78 22.74
CA TRP A 139 -11.17 0.50 23.40
C TRP A 139 -11.06 1.66 22.39
N ILE A 140 -10.29 1.50 21.30
CA ILE A 140 -10.16 2.53 20.25
C ILE A 140 -11.52 2.81 19.62
N PHE A 141 -12.31 1.77 19.32
CA PHE A 141 -13.66 1.94 18.79
C PHE A 141 -14.56 2.72 19.76
N LEU A 142 -14.52 2.43 21.06
CA LEU A 142 -15.27 3.20 22.06
C LEU A 142 -14.85 4.66 22.09
N LYS A 143 -13.56 4.98 21.92
CA LYS A 143 -13.10 6.37 21.81
C LYS A 143 -13.62 7.04 20.54
N LEU A 144 -13.59 6.36 19.40
CA LEU A 144 -14.18 6.85 18.15
C LEU A 144 -15.69 7.11 18.29
N PHE A 145 -16.41 6.22 18.96
CA PHE A 145 -17.85 6.38 19.25
C PHE A 145 -18.12 7.59 20.14
N LYS A 146 -17.39 7.71 21.26
CA LYS A 146 -17.51 8.86 22.19
C LYS A 146 -17.16 10.19 21.53
N ALA A 147 -16.26 10.19 20.53
CA ALA A 147 -15.92 11.36 19.72
C ALA A 147 -16.92 11.65 18.58
N GLY A 148 -17.98 10.86 18.42
CA GLY A 148 -18.97 11.02 17.35
C GLY A 148 -18.46 10.64 15.95
N LEU A 149 -17.34 9.92 15.88
CA LEU A 149 -16.73 9.44 14.64
C LEU A 149 -17.21 8.04 14.26
N ALA A 150 -17.62 7.20 15.23
CA ALA A 150 -18.34 5.96 14.96
C ALA A 150 -19.84 6.18 15.14
N TYR A 151 -20.64 5.83 14.12
CA TYR A 151 -22.09 6.03 14.15
C TYR A 151 -22.80 4.95 13.34
N LYS A 152 -24.09 4.71 13.61
CA LYS A 152 -24.89 3.75 12.86
C LYS A 152 -25.77 4.46 11.84
N LYS A 153 -25.86 3.92 10.62
CA LYS A 153 -26.68 4.48 9.53
C LYS A 153 -27.29 3.36 8.70
N GLU A 154 -28.57 3.51 8.38
CA GLU A 154 -29.20 2.69 7.34
C GLU A 154 -28.87 3.28 5.97
N MET A 155 -28.25 2.48 5.12
CA MET A 155 -27.92 2.88 3.76
C MET A 155 -27.76 1.67 2.85
N PRO A 156 -27.90 1.84 1.52
CA PRO A 156 -27.43 0.83 0.59
C PRO A 156 -25.92 0.67 0.74
N ILE A 157 -25.48 -0.57 0.85
CA ILE A 157 -24.06 -0.94 0.92
C ILE A 157 -23.70 -1.93 -0.19
N ASN A 158 -22.39 -2.07 -0.42
CA ASN A 158 -21.85 -3.11 -1.29
C ASN A 158 -22.01 -4.45 -0.58
N TRP A 159 -22.67 -5.41 -1.22
CA TRP A 159 -22.96 -6.73 -0.66
C TRP A 159 -22.39 -7.81 -1.56
N CYS A 160 -21.49 -8.63 -1.01
CA CYS A 160 -20.99 -9.79 -1.73
C CYS A 160 -22.03 -10.91 -1.70
N THR A 161 -22.50 -11.34 -2.87
CA THR A 161 -23.51 -12.40 -3.00
C THR A 161 -23.01 -13.77 -2.54
N SER A 162 -21.71 -14.06 -2.75
CA SER A 162 -21.09 -15.32 -2.34
C SER A 162 -20.65 -15.31 -0.87
N CYS A 163 -19.95 -14.26 -0.43
CA CYS A 163 -19.51 -14.15 0.96
C CYS A 163 -20.64 -13.77 1.93
N LYS A 164 -21.80 -13.32 1.43
CA LYS A 164 -22.97 -12.90 2.23
C LYS A 164 -22.60 -11.88 3.31
N VAL A 165 -21.87 -10.83 2.93
CA VAL A 165 -21.35 -9.79 3.84
C VAL A 165 -21.30 -8.43 3.16
N GLY A 166 -21.47 -7.37 3.96
CA GLY A 166 -21.16 -6.00 3.57
C GLY A 166 -19.66 -5.78 3.27
N LEU A 167 -19.38 -4.94 2.28
CA LEU A 167 -18.04 -4.56 1.86
C LEU A 167 -17.89 -3.03 1.93
N ALA A 168 -16.69 -2.57 2.32
CA ALA A 168 -16.29 -1.17 2.13
C ALA A 168 -16.12 -0.85 0.63
N ASN A 169 -16.05 0.43 0.27
CA ASN A 169 -15.89 0.82 -1.14
C ASN A 169 -14.54 0.34 -1.69
N GLU A 170 -13.51 0.40 -0.84
CA GLU A 170 -12.15 -0.02 -1.11
C GLU A 170 -12.04 -1.55 -1.36
N GLU A 171 -13.00 -2.35 -0.88
CA GLU A 171 -13.03 -3.81 -1.03
C GLU A 171 -13.78 -4.26 -2.31
N VAL A 172 -14.24 -3.31 -3.13
CA VAL A 172 -14.88 -3.56 -4.43
C VAL A 172 -13.93 -3.12 -5.55
N VAL A 173 -13.39 -4.10 -6.28
CA VAL A 173 -12.43 -3.86 -7.37
C VAL A 173 -13.11 -4.24 -8.67
N ASN A 174 -13.25 -3.29 -9.60
CA ASN A 174 -13.91 -3.49 -10.89
C ASN A 174 -15.31 -4.12 -10.77
N GLY A 175 -16.11 -3.69 -9.77
CA GLY A 175 -17.47 -4.16 -9.54
C GLY A 175 -17.60 -5.57 -8.91
N VAL A 176 -16.48 -6.23 -8.58
CA VAL A 176 -16.47 -7.53 -7.91
C VAL A 176 -15.80 -7.46 -6.54
N CYS A 177 -16.08 -8.44 -5.69
CA CYS A 177 -15.44 -8.57 -4.38
C CYS A 177 -13.93 -8.80 -4.55
N GLU A 178 -13.09 -8.01 -3.88
CA GLU A 178 -11.61 -8.09 -3.96
C GLU A 178 -11.08 -9.51 -3.63
N ARG A 179 -11.84 -10.30 -2.85
CA ARG A 179 -11.42 -11.59 -2.30
C ARG A 179 -11.88 -12.78 -3.14
N CYS A 180 -13.19 -12.86 -3.39
CA CYS A 180 -13.79 -14.03 -4.06
C CYS A 180 -14.08 -13.81 -5.55
N GLY A 181 -13.99 -12.56 -6.04
CA GLY A 181 -14.27 -12.21 -7.43
C GLY A 181 -15.75 -12.33 -7.84
N SER A 182 -16.67 -12.58 -6.91
CA SER A 182 -18.10 -12.66 -7.20
C SER A 182 -18.73 -11.27 -7.38
N PRO A 183 -19.83 -11.17 -8.16
CA PRO A 183 -20.56 -9.92 -8.33
C PRO A 183 -21.01 -9.32 -7.00
N VAL A 184 -20.85 -8.00 -6.90
CA VAL A 184 -21.29 -7.18 -5.78
C VAL A 184 -22.60 -6.51 -6.14
N VAL A 185 -23.60 -6.66 -5.28
CA VAL A 185 -24.93 -6.03 -5.42
C VAL A 185 -25.13 -4.98 -4.33
N ARG A 186 -26.17 -4.16 -4.46
CA ARG A 186 -26.55 -3.20 -3.41
C ARG A 186 -27.63 -3.83 -2.51
N LYS A 187 -27.43 -3.73 -1.19
CA LYS A 187 -28.42 -4.16 -0.19
C LYS A 187 -28.53 -3.07 0.87
N VAL A 188 -29.75 -2.68 1.22
CA VAL A 188 -29.97 -1.74 2.34
C VAL A 188 -29.70 -2.47 3.64
N LYS A 189 -28.78 -1.94 4.44
CA LYS A 189 -28.39 -2.49 5.74
C LYS A 189 -28.14 -1.35 6.72
N SER A 190 -28.35 -1.65 8.00
CA SER A 190 -27.96 -0.79 9.12
C SER A 190 -26.52 -1.13 9.50
N GLU A 191 -25.59 -0.24 9.20
CA GLU A 191 -24.16 -0.48 9.39
C GLU A 191 -23.54 0.54 10.35
N TRP A 192 -22.50 0.12 11.05
CA TRP A 192 -21.54 1.00 11.68
C TRP A 192 -20.63 1.62 10.63
N MET A 193 -20.50 2.94 10.72
CA MET A 193 -19.71 3.78 9.83
C MET A 193 -18.64 4.50 10.65
N LEU A 194 -17.45 4.69 10.08
CA LEU A 194 -16.43 5.58 10.63
C LEU A 194 -16.27 6.84 9.77
N LYS A 195 -16.36 8.02 10.40
CA LYS A 195 -16.23 9.34 9.77
C LYS A 195 -14.78 9.68 9.39
N ILE A 196 -14.17 8.87 8.54
CA ILE A 196 -12.82 9.13 8.01
C ILE A 196 -12.77 10.42 7.19
N THR A 197 -13.90 10.86 6.63
CA THR A 197 -14.00 12.11 5.86
C THR A 197 -13.71 13.37 6.70
N GLU A 198 -13.99 13.35 8.00
CA GLU A 198 -13.62 14.43 8.94
C GLU A 198 -12.10 14.58 9.11
N TYR A 199 -11.32 13.58 8.66
CA TYR A 199 -9.86 13.58 8.67
C TYR A 199 -9.26 13.73 7.26
N ALA A 200 -10.07 13.94 6.22
CA ALA A 200 -9.62 13.92 4.82
C ALA A 200 -8.49 14.94 4.54
N ASP A 201 -8.61 16.19 5.03
CA ASP A 201 -7.55 17.20 4.90
C ASP A 201 -6.27 16.76 5.63
N LYS A 202 -6.37 16.33 6.89
CA LYS A 202 -5.21 15.85 7.67
C LYS A 202 -4.53 14.66 6.99
N LEU A 203 -5.29 13.79 6.32
CA LEU A 203 -4.79 12.64 5.57
C LEU A 203 -4.11 13.05 4.26
N ILE A 204 -4.59 14.07 3.56
CA ILE A 204 -3.92 14.57 2.34
C ILE A 204 -2.64 15.33 2.73
N ASP A 205 -2.77 16.32 3.60
CA ASP A 205 -1.69 17.26 3.91
C ASP A 205 -0.56 16.56 4.68
N GLY A 206 -0.88 15.53 5.47
CA GLY A 206 0.13 14.70 6.15
C GLY A 206 1.10 13.97 5.21
N LEU A 207 0.74 13.77 3.93
CA LEU A 207 1.62 13.12 2.95
C LEU A 207 2.84 13.97 2.57
N ASP A 208 2.80 15.27 2.84
CA ASP A 208 3.90 16.18 2.52
C ASP A 208 5.03 16.07 3.56
N GLY A 209 4.76 15.52 4.75
CA GLY A 209 5.72 15.31 5.84
C GLY A 209 6.43 13.95 5.87
N VAL A 210 6.17 13.06 4.90
CA VAL A 210 6.66 11.67 4.90
C VAL A 210 7.39 11.29 3.61
N ASP A 211 8.32 10.34 3.71
CA ASP A 211 9.10 9.76 2.61
C ASP A 211 8.36 8.56 1.98
N TYR A 212 7.20 8.84 1.37
CA TYR A 212 6.45 7.84 0.63
C TYR A 212 6.78 7.95 -0.85
N ILE A 213 6.89 6.81 -1.54
CA ILE A 213 7.06 6.82 -3.00
C ILE A 213 5.90 7.56 -3.69
N GLU A 214 6.20 8.34 -4.73
CA GLU A 214 5.22 9.25 -5.36
C GLU A 214 3.94 8.57 -5.86
N ARG A 215 4.05 7.32 -6.35
CA ARG A 215 2.87 6.54 -6.76
C ARG A 215 1.90 6.29 -5.59
N VAL A 216 2.41 6.06 -4.38
CA VAL A 216 1.59 5.86 -3.16
C VAL A 216 0.91 7.16 -2.76
N LYS A 217 1.65 8.28 -2.73
CA LYS A 217 1.09 9.62 -2.43
C LYS A 217 0.00 9.98 -3.42
N THR A 218 0.27 9.84 -4.71
CA THR A 218 -0.66 10.14 -5.80
C THR A 218 -1.92 9.29 -5.70
N SER A 219 -1.79 7.97 -5.49
CA SER A 219 -2.95 7.09 -5.31
C SER A 219 -3.82 7.48 -4.11
N GLN A 220 -3.24 7.83 -2.96
CA GLN A 220 -4.04 8.30 -1.82
C GLN A 220 -4.67 9.69 -2.08
N LYS A 221 -3.93 10.65 -2.64
CA LYS A 221 -4.48 11.98 -3.00
C LYS A 221 -5.66 11.84 -3.98
N ASN A 222 -5.55 10.97 -4.98
CA ASN A 222 -6.61 10.69 -5.95
C ASN A 222 -7.81 9.94 -5.34
N TRP A 223 -7.55 9.01 -4.40
CA TRP A 223 -8.61 8.29 -3.68
C TRP A 223 -9.41 9.23 -2.79
N ILE A 224 -8.72 10.08 -2.02
CA ILE A 224 -9.37 11.05 -1.14
C ILE A 224 -10.09 12.12 -1.97
N GLY A 225 -9.46 12.57 -3.06
CA GLY A 225 -10.08 13.41 -4.09
C GLY A 225 -10.60 14.73 -3.54
N ARG A 226 -9.75 15.50 -2.84
CA ARG A 226 -10.10 16.85 -2.37
C ARG A 226 -10.34 17.78 -3.57
N SER A 227 -11.50 18.42 -3.56
CA SER A 227 -11.89 19.42 -4.55
C SER A 227 -12.45 20.65 -3.85
N HIS A 228 -12.25 21.81 -4.46
CA HIS A 228 -12.78 23.09 -3.99
C HIS A 228 -13.80 23.58 -5.02
N GLY A 229 -14.98 23.94 -4.56
CA GLY A 229 -16.10 24.30 -5.42
C GLY A 229 -17.18 25.06 -4.67
N ALA A 230 -18.41 24.94 -5.15
CA ALA A 230 -19.58 25.55 -4.56
C ALA A 230 -20.68 24.51 -4.34
N GLU A 231 -21.40 24.62 -3.22
CA GLU A 231 -22.78 24.15 -3.13
C GLU A 231 -23.68 25.24 -3.71
N VAL A 232 -24.61 24.87 -4.61
CA VAL A 232 -25.51 25.82 -5.29
C VAL A 232 -26.94 25.31 -5.19
N ASP A 233 -27.86 26.18 -4.77
CA ASP A 233 -29.28 25.88 -4.61
C ASP A 233 -30.07 26.29 -5.87
N PHE A 234 -30.58 25.29 -6.58
CA PHE A 234 -31.58 25.51 -7.64
C PHE A 234 -32.97 25.40 -7.02
N SER A 235 -33.85 26.37 -7.25
CA SER A 235 -35.23 26.26 -6.73
C SER A 235 -36.02 25.27 -7.57
N LEU A 236 -36.79 24.37 -6.96
CA LEU A 236 -37.78 23.60 -7.70
C LEU A 236 -38.97 24.50 -8.03
N LYS A 237 -39.38 24.54 -9.30
CA LYS A 237 -40.43 25.45 -9.74
C LYS A 237 -41.73 25.19 -8.99
N ASP A 238 -42.33 26.26 -8.47
CA ASP A 238 -43.56 26.24 -7.70
C ASP A 238 -43.51 25.35 -6.43
N LYS A 239 -42.30 25.05 -5.92
CA LYS A 239 -42.07 24.28 -4.69
C LYS A 239 -41.22 25.06 -3.68
N PRO A 240 -41.41 24.84 -2.36
CA PRO A 240 -40.55 25.43 -1.34
C PRO A 240 -39.15 24.79 -1.27
N GLU A 241 -38.98 23.58 -1.81
CA GLU A 241 -37.72 22.84 -1.77
C GLU A 241 -36.67 23.38 -2.75
N LYS A 242 -35.42 23.23 -2.34
CA LYS A 242 -34.23 23.58 -3.14
C LYS A 242 -33.51 22.29 -3.53
N LEU A 243 -33.11 22.21 -4.78
CA LEU A 243 -32.22 21.18 -5.30
C LEU A 243 -30.77 21.68 -5.21
N THR A 244 -30.11 21.34 -4.11
CA THR A 244 -28.68 21.68 -3.90
C THR A 244 -27.79 20.75 -4.71
N ILE A 245 -26.81 21.32 -5.43
CA ILE A 245 -25.76 20.58 -6.16
C ILE A 245 -24.38 20.98 -5.69
N TYR A 246 -23.37 20.17 -6.03
CA TYR A 246 -21.96 20.54 -5.88
C TYR A 246 -21.28 20.67 -7.25
N THR A 247 -20.49 21.72 -7.45
CA THR A 247 -19.69 21.90 -8.66
C THR A 247 -18.31 22.51 -8.37
N THR A 248 -17.26 22.01 -9.04
CA THR A 248 -15.92 22.63 -9.05
C THR A 248 -15.79 23.74 -10.10
N ARG A 249 -16.86 23.94 -10.88
CA ARG A 249 -16.97 24.90 -11.98
C ARG A 249 -18.16 25.85 -11.77
N PRO A 250 -18.25 26.56 -10.63
CA PRO A 250 -19.34 27.51 -10.43
C PRO A 250 -19.29 28.66 -11.45
N ASP A 251 -18.12 28.93 -12.05
CA ASP A 251 -17.94 29.89 -13.14
C ASP A 251 -18.85 29.63 -14.34
N THR A 252 -19.27 28.37 -14.56
CA THR A 252 -20.06 27.98 -15.73
C THR A 252 -21.57 27.89 -15.47
N LEU A 253 -22.06 28.36 -14.32
CA LEU A 253 -23.49 28.28 -13.94
C LEU A 253 -24.47 28.87 -14.97
N PHE A 254 -24.05 29.86 -15.75
CA PHE A 254 -24.88 30.43 -16.82
C PHE A 254 -25.11 29.49 -18.00
N GLY A 255 -24.25 28.47 -18.16
CA GLY A 255 -24.31 27.47 -19.22
C GLY A 255 -25.14 26.24 -18.86
N VAL A 256 -25.77 26.22 -17.68
CA VAL A 256 -26.61 25.09 -17.26
C VAL A 256 -27.89 25.05 -18.10
N THR A 257 -28.11 23.93 -18.79
CA THR A 257 -29.27 23.75 -19.68
C THR A 257 -30.23 22.66 -19.23
N TYR A 258 -29.80 21.77 -18.33
CA TYR A 258 -30.65 20.79 -17.65
C TYR A 258 -30.00 20.36 -16.32
N MET A 259 -30.80 19.75 -15.46
CA MET A 259 -30.35 19.12 -14.21
C MET A 259 -30.46 17.60 -14.32
N VAL A 260 -29.63 16.88 -13.57
CA VAL A 260 -29.72 15.41 -13.49
C VAL A 260 -29.72 14.94 -12.04
N LEU A 261 -30.70 14.10 -11.72
CA LEU A 261 -30.85 13.41 -10.44
C LEU A 261 -30.39 11.95 -10.55
N SER A 262 -29.88 11.42 -9.44
CA SER A 262 -29.76 9.98 -9.23
C SER A 262 -31.15 9.34 -9.30
N PRO A 263 -31.32 8.13 -9.87
CA PRO A 263 -32.61 7.42 -9.87
C PRO A 263 -33.15 7.12 -8.46
N GLU A 264 -32.30 7.16 -7.44
CA GLU A 264 -32.63 6.98 -6.03
C GLU A 264 -32.90 8.30 -5.28
N HIS A 265 -32.94 9.45 -5.97
CA HIS A 265 -33.06 10.74 -5.31
C HIS A 265 -34.43 10.88 -4.61
N PRO A 266 -34.49 11.28 -3.32
CA PRO A 266 -35.74 11.29 -2.53
C PRO A 266 -36.87 12.14 -3.12
N TYR A 267 -36.53 13.22 -3.84
CA TYR A 267 -37.53 14.09 -4.47
C TYR A 267 -38.37 13.38 -5.52
N ILE A 268 -37.87 12.30 -6.13
CA ILE A 268 -38.64 11.51 -7.09
C ILE A 268 -39.85 10.88 -6.39
N ASP A 269 -39.64 10.30 -5.21
CA ASP A 269 -40.72 9.69 -4.42
C ASP A 269 -41.60 10.74 -3.74
N GLN A 270 -41.01 11.85 -3.30
CA GLN A 270 -41.73 12.96 -2.66
C GLN A 270 -42.78 13.58 -3.58
N TYR A 271 -42.49 13.76 -4.87
CA TYR A 271 -43.40 14.37 -5.84
C TYR A 271 -43.99 13.38 -6.83
N LYS A 272 -44.01 12.08 -6.50
CA LYS A 272 -44.52 11.01 -7.39
C LYS A 272 -45.88 11.34 -8.03
N ASP A 273 -46.78 11.98 -7.27
CA ASP A 273 -48.16 12.25 -7.70
C ASP A 273 -48.24 13.40 -8.71
N GLU A 274 -47.15 14.16 -8.89
CA GLU A 274 -47.03 15.26 -9.84
C GLU A 274 -46.26 14.88 -11.11
N ILE A 275 -45.62 13.71 -11.11
CA ILE A 275 -44.83 13.19 -12.25
C ILE A 275 -45.77 12.49 -13.23
N LYS A 276 -45.92 13.06 -14.43
CA LYS A 276 -46.89 12.58 -15.44
C LYS A 276 -46.42 11.33 -16.18
N ASN A 277 -45.11 11.11 -16.27
CA ASN A 277 -44.51 9.91 -16.88
C ASN A 277 -43.96 8.93 -15.83
N TRP A 278 -44.70 8.74 -14.74
CA TRP A 278 -44.27 7.93 -13.59
C TRP A 278 -43.88 6.48 -13.96
N ASP A 279 -44.60 5.84 -14.88
CA ASP A 279 -44.29 4.47 -15.31
C ASP A 279 -42.92 4.37 -16.01
N GLU A 280 -42.58 5.38 -16.82
CA GLU A 280 -41.27 5.45 -17.50
C GLU A 280 -40.14 5.71 -16.50
N VAL A 281 -40.37 6.62 -15.56
CA VAL A 281 -39.46 6.89 -14.43
C VAL A 281 -39.22 5.63 -13.61
N CYS A 282 -40.27 4.88 -13.26
CA CYS A 282 -40.16 3.64 -12.51
C CYS A 282 -39.39 2.56 -13.28
N ALA A 283 -39.71 2.37 -14.57
CA ALA A 283 -39.00 1.40 -15.41
C ALA A 283 -37.49 1.71 -15.50
N TYR A 284 -37.13 3.00 -15.59
CA TYR A 284 -35.74 3.43 -15.59
C TYR A 284 -35.06 3.22 -14.24
N ARG A 285 -35.74 3.53 -13.12
CA ARG A 285 -35.23 3.26 -11.76
C ARG A 285 -34.98 1.77 -11.54
N GLU A 286 -35.87 0.89 -11.99
CA GLU A 286 -35.68 -0.56 -11.90
C GLU A 286 -34.50 -1.04 -12.75
N MET A 287 -34.32 -0.49 -13.96
CA MET A 287 -33.17 -0.79 -14.81
C MET A 287 -31.87 -0.34 -14.13
N ALA A 288 -31.82 0.88 -13.58
CA ALA A 288 -30.65 1.43 -12.93
C ALA A 288 -30.29 0.67 -11.64
N ALA A 289 -31.28 0.24 -10.85
CA ALA A 289 -31.08 -0.50 -9.61
C ALA A 289 -30.45 -1.90 -9.83
N ARG A 290 -30.50 -2.43 -11.05
CA ARG A 290 -29.83 -3.69 -11.43
C ARG A 290 -28.35 -3.52 -11.76
N LYS A 291 -27.87 -2.28 -11.88
CA LYS A 291 -26.48 -1.94 -12.16
C LYS A 291 -25.76 -1.53 -10.86
N SER A 292 -24.51 -1.92 -10.73
CA SER A 292 -23.59 -1.45 -9.70
C SER A 292 -23.14 0.00 -9.95
N ASP A 293 -22.66 0.70 -8.92
CA ASP A 293 -22.07 2.05 -9.05
C ASP A 293 -20.93 2.06 -10.09
N PHE A 294 -20.17 0.95 -10.21
CA PHE A 294 -19.10 0.78 -11.20
C PHE A 294 -19.64 0.66 -12.63
N GLU A 295 -20.68 -0.16 -12.84
CA GLU A 295 -21.34 -0.27 -14.14
C GLU A 295 -21.98 1.05 -14.60
N ARG A 296 -22.46 1.84 -13.64
CA ARG A 296 -23.07 3.16 -13.86
C ARG A 296 -22.06 4.26 -14.17
N SER A 297 -20.81 4.11 -13.76
CA SER A 297 -19.76 5.12 -13.92
C SER A 297 -18.78 4.74 -15.03
N GLU A 298 -17.89 3.78 -14.78
CA GLU A 298 -16.73 3.50 -15.64
C GLU A 298 -17.03 2.61 -16.86
N LEU A 299 -18.08 1.78 -16.80
CA LEU A 299 -18.48 0.90 -17.92
C LEU A 299 -19.60 1.46 -18.79
N ALA A 300 -20.20 2.58 -18.39
CA ALA A 300 -21.34 3.18 -19.08
C ALA A 300 -20.89 3.91 -20.36
N LYS A 301 -20.81 3.18 -21.48
CA LYS A 301 -20.48 3.73 -22.80
C LYS A 301 -21.62 4.55 -23.42
N ASP A 302 -22.86 4.18 -23.13
CA ASP A 302 -24.05 4.88 -23.63
C ASP A 302 -24.69 5.70 -22.51
N LYS A 303 -24.87 7.00 -22.74
CA LYS A 303 -25.67 7.84 -21.83
C LYS A 303 -27.13 7.41 -21.89
N THR A 304 -27.78 7.22 -20.76
CA THR A 304 -29.22 6.88 -20.70
C THR A 304 -29.91 7.83 -19.73
N GLY A 305 -31.21 8.03 -19.84
CA GLY A 305 -31.93 8.90 -18.93
C GLY A 305 -33.38 9.12 -19.35
N VAL A 306 -34.19 9.57 -18.39
CA VAL A 306 -35.60 9.91 -18.58
C VAL A 306 -35.84 11.30 -18.03
N MET A 307 -36.48 12.18 -18.81
CA MET A 307 -36.89 13.49 -18.34
C MET A 307 -38.09 13.32 -17.41
N ILE A 308 -38.12 14.05 -16.29
CA ILE A 308 -39.28 14.05 -15.40
C ILE A 308 -40.31 15.05 -15.94
N ASP A 309 -41.43 14.58 -16.50
CA ASP A 309 -42.55 15.47 -16.87
C ASP A 309 -43.33 15.85 -15.61
N GLY A 310 -43.30 17.13 -15.27
CA GLY A 310 -43.97 17.69 -14.09
C GLY A 310 -43.03 18.36 -13.10
N LEU A 311 -41.71 18.17 -13.22
CA LEU A 311 -40.71 18.84 -12.39
C LEU A 311 -39.67 19.58 -13.22
N SER A 312 -39.40 20.83 -12.85
CA SER A 312 -38.34 21.66 -13.42
C SER A 312 -37.63 22.43 -12.31
N ALA A 313 -36.40 22.84 -12.58
CA ALA A 313 -35.59 23.65 -11.67
C ALA A 313 -35.42 25.07 -12.24
N VAL A 314 -35.16 26.04 -11.38
CA VAL A 314 -34.87 27.42 -11.75
C VAL A 314 -33.40 27.69 -11.46
N ASN A 315 -32.66 28.10 -12.49
CA ASN A 315 -31.26 28.45 -12.36
C ASN A 315 -31.09 29.78 -11.60
N PRO A 316 -30.36 29.80 -10.46
CA PRO A 316 -30.30 30.97 -9.60
C PRO A 316 -29.61 32.17 -10.25
N VAL A 317 -28.69 31.98 -11.21
CA VAL A 317 -27.89 33.09 -11.76
C VAL A 317 -28.59 33.85 -12.90
N ASN A 318 -29.59 33.24 -13.53
CA ASN A 318 -30.27 33.84 -14.70
C ASN A 318 -31.80 33.67 -14.69
N GLY A 319 -32.37 33.01 -13.68
CA GLY A 319 -33.81 32.79 -13.53
C GLY A 319 -34.44 31.88 -14.58
N LYS A 320 -33.64 31.18 -15.40
CA LYS A 320 -34.17 30.29 -16.44
C LYS A 320 -34.69 29.00 -15.84
N GLU A 321 -35.86 28.58 -16.30
CA GLU A 321 -36.40 27.26 -16.05
C GLU A 321 -35.66 26.22 -16.88
N ILE A 322 -35.22 25.14 -16.25
CA ILE A 322 -34.46 24.05 -16.85
C ILE A 322 -35.10 22.69 -16.50
N PRO A 323 -35.15 21.75 -17.45
CA PRO A 323 -35.73 20.43 -17.21
C PRO A 323 -34.87 19.60 -16.26
N ILE A 324 -35.52 18.71 -15.51
CA ILE A 324 -34.86 17.74 -14.63
C ILE A 324 -34.93 16.36 -15.27
N TRP A 325 -33.80 15.69 -15.34
CA TRP A 325 -33.67 14.32 -15.80
C TRP A 325 -33.27 13.39 -14.66
N ILE A 326 -33.59 12.11 -14.79
CA ILE A 326 -32.94 11.04 -14.02
C ILE A 326 -31.95 10.31 -14.92
N SER A 327 -30.77 10.00 -14.38
CA SER A 327 -29.78 9.22 -15.11
C SER A 327 -28.90 8.41 -14.18
N ASP A 328 -28.57 7.20 -14.59
CA ASP A 328 -27.77 6.26 -13.80
C ASP A 328 -26.31 6.69 -13.61
N TYR A 329 -25.75 7.58 -14.43
CA TYR A 329 -24.38 8.06 -14.19
C TYR A 329 -24.25 9.03 -13.01
N VAL A 330 -25.37 9.57 -12.48
CA VAL A 330 -25.40 10.33 -11.24
C VAL A 330 -25.66 9.36 -10.10
N LEU A 331 -24.83 9.43 -9.04
CA LEU A 331 -24.88 8.52 -7.91
C LEU A 331 -25.32 9.27 -6.64
N MET A 332 -26.34 8.77 -5.96
CA MET A 332 -26.78 9.29 -4.65
C MET A 332 -25.67 9.24 -3.59
N SER A 333 -24.71 8.35 -3.78
CA SER A 333 -23.56 8.15 -2.90
C SER A 333 -22.43 9.15 -3.14
N TYR A 334 -22.55 10.09 -4.10
CA TYR A 334 -21.54 11.11 -4.40
C TYR A 334 -22.17 12.51 -4.52
N GLY A 335 -21.60 13.49 -3.80
CA GLY A 335 -22.16 14.84 -3.73
C GLY A 335 -23.54 14.82 -3.06
N THR A 336 -24.51 15.51 -3.67
CA THR A 336 -25.89 15.60 -3.17
C THR A 336 -26.83 14.59 -3.84
N GLY A 337 -26.34 13.77 -4.78
CA GLY A 337 -27.19 12.94 -5.64
C GLY A 337 -27.87 13.71 -6.77
N ALA A 338 -27.48 14.97 -6.97
CA ALA A 338 -27.93 15.84 -8.05
C ALA A 338 -26.75 16.63 -8.63
N ILE A 339 -26.78 16.89 -9.93
CA ILE A 339 -25.78 17.72 -10.60
C ILE A 339 -26.44 18.75 -11.51
N MET A 340 -25.74 19.86 -11.73
CA MET A 340 -25.98 20.75 -12.86
C MET A 340 -25.27 20.20 -14.08
N ALA A 341 -25.88 20.27 -15.26
CA ALA A 341 -25.22 19.89 -16.49
C ALA A 341 -24.86 21.11 -17.34
N VAL A 342 -23.59 21.23 -17.71
CA VAL A 342 -23.07 22.31 -18.57
C VAL A 342 -22.44 21.71 -19.83
N PRO A 343 -23.24 21.38 -20.84
CA PRO A 343 -22.79 20.60 -22.00
C PRO A 343 -21.61 21.18 -22.76
N ALA A 344 -21.46 22.51 -22.82
CA ALA A 344 -20.36 23.11 -23.55
C ALA A 344 -18.98 22.74 -22.97
N HIS A 345 -18.89 22.41 -21.67
CA HIS A 345 -17.64 22.37 -20.92
C HIS A 345 -17.44 21.12 -20.03
N ASP A 346 -18.33 20.13 -20.12
CA ASP A 346 -18.16 18.79 -19.52
C ASP A 346 -18.54 17.74 -20.56
N GLU A 347 -17.65 16.78 -20.79
CA GLU A 347 -17.78 15.77 -21.84
C GLU A 347 -19.00 14.87 -21.63
N ARG A 348 -19.30 14.49 -20.39
CA ARG A 348 -20.45 13.62 -20.08
C ARG A 348 -21.76 14.36 -20.32
N ASP A 349 -21.79 15.64 -19.97
CA ASP A 349 -22.93 16.51 -20.21
C ASP A 349 -23.12 16.76 -21.71
N TRP A 350 -22.03 16.95 -22.45
CA TRP A 350 -22.06 17.12 -23.89
C TRP A 350 -22.66 15.90 -24.60
N GLU A 351 -22.16 14.70 -24.29
CA GLU A 351 -22.65 13.44 -24.86
C GLU A 351 -24.13 13.22 -24.56
N PHE A 352 -24.55 13.51 -23.33
CA PHE A 352 -25.96 13.43 -22.94
C PHE A 352 -26.81 14.46 -23.71
N ALA A 353 -26.35 15.71 -23.79
CA ALA A 353 -27.04 16.75 -24.52
C ALA A 353 -27.19 16.43 -26.01
N LYS A 354 -26.17 15.89 -26.66
CA LYS A 354 -26.25 15.46 -28.06
C LYS A 354 -27.22 14.31 -28.26
N LYS A 355 -27.23 13.34 -27.34
CA LYS A 355 -28.14 12.18 -27.41
C LYS A 355 -29.61 12.56 -27.22
N PHE A 356 -29.88 13.46 -26.27
CA PHE A 356 -31.24 13.87 -25.91
C PHE A 356 -31.66 15.22 -26.51
N ASN A 357 -30.85 15.78 -27.41
CA ASN A 357 -31.08 17.06 -28.09
C ASN A 357 -31.31 18.24 -27.13
N MET A 358 -30.49 18.33 -26.09
CA MET A 358 -30.52 19.45 -25.15
C MET A 358 -29.70 20.65 -25.66
N PRO A 359 -30.05 21.89 -25.26
CA PRO A 359 -29.29 23.07 -25.64
C PRO A 359 -27.84 23.00 -25.14
N ILE A 360 -26.91 23.50 -25.95
CA ILE A 360 -25.49 23.63 -25.63
C ILE A 360 -25.14 25.11 -25.71
N ILE A 361 -24.77 25.72 -24.59
CA ILE A 361 -24.48 27.16 -24.47
C ILE A 361 -23.01 27.35 -24.12
N GLU A 362 -22.25 27.97 -25.02
CA GLU A 362 -20.87 28.36 -24.74
C GLU A 362 -20.84 29.44 -23.67
N VAL A 363 -20.18 29.16 -22.55
CA VAL A 363 -19.94 30.14 -21.48
C VAL A 363 -18.47 30.45 -21.18
N VAL A 364 -17.54 29.73 -21.83
CA VAL A 364 -16.10 29.98 -21.80
C VAL A 364 -15.67 29.97 -23.26
N ALA A 365 -15.10 31.07 -23.75
CA ALA A 365 -14.75 31.21 -25.15
C ALA A 365 -13.56 30.29 -25.50
N GLY A 366 -13.63 29.62 -26.65
CA GLY A 366 -12.45 28.99 -27.24
C GLY A 366 -12.66 27.83 -28.21
N GLY A 367 -13.89 27.34 -28.42
CA GLY A 367 -14.14 26.19 -29.29
C GLY A 367 -15.52 26.17 -29.94
N ASP A 368 -15.73 25.26 -30.90
CA ASP A 368 -17.05 25.02 -31.49
C ASP A 368 -17.84 24.00 -30.65
N VAL A 369 -18.45 24.52 -29.59
CA VAL A 369 -19.17 23.71 -28.58
C VAL A 369 -20.32 22.87 -29.17
N GLN A 370 -20.81 23.23 -30.37
CA GLN A 370 -21.88 22.48 -31.03
C GLN A 370 -21.38 21.17 -31.63
N ASN A 371 -20.10 21.10 -32.04
CA ASN A 371 -19.52 19.95 -32.71
C ASN A 371 -18.56 19.14 -31.83
N GLU A 372 -17.94 19.79 -30.85
CA GLU A 372 -17.06 19.14 -29.87
C GLU A 372 -17.19 19.78 -28.49
N VAL A 373 -16.86 19.05 -27.42
CA VAL A 373 -16.80 19.63 -26.08
C VAL A 373 -15.55 20.49 -25.92
N TYR A 374 -15.67 21.66 -25.27
CA TYR A 374 -14.52 22.50 -24.96
C TYR A 374 -14.10 22.33 -23.49
N THR A 375 -13.07 21.52 -23.25
CA THR A 375 -12.59 21.19 -21.89
C THR A 375 -11.37 21.99 -21.44
N ASP A 376 -10.65 22.63 -22.37
CA ASP A 376 -9.46 23.46 -22.08
C ASP A 376 -9.85 24.87 -21.63
N VAL A 377 -10.51 24.92 -20.49
CA VAL A 377 -11.15 26.12 -19.94
C VAL A 377 -10.30 26.84 -18.90
N ALA A 378 -9.17 26.28 -18.48
CA ALA A 378 -8.45 26.76 -17.30
C ALA A 378 -7.98 28.23 -17.43
N GLU A 379 -7.61 28.65 -18.64
CA GLU A 379 -7.20 30.01 -18.98
C GLU A 379 -8.24 30.76 -19.84
N GLY A 380 -9.45 30.22 -19.96
CA GLY A 380 -10.51 30.77 -20.80
C GLY A 380 -11.10 32.07 -20.27
N THR A 381 -11.81 32.78 -21.15
CA THR A 381 -12.57 34.00 -20.83
C THR A 381 -14.06 33.73 -20.84
N LEU A 382 -14.79 34.24 -19.85
CA LEU A 382 -16.22 34.01 -19.72
C LEU A 382 -17.01 34.81 -20.76
N VAL A 383 -17.96 34.13 -21.41
CA VAL A 383 -18.91 34.70 -22.38
C VAL A 383 -20.33 34.22 -22.04
N ASN A 384 -21.36 34.89 -22.56
CA ASN A 384 -22.77 34.56 -22.32
C ASN A 384 -23.15 34.36 -20.83
N SER A 385 -22.41 35.00 -19.91
CA SER A 385 -22.43 34.76 -18.47
C SER A 385 -22.76 36.00 -17.63
N GLY A 386 -23.55 36.92 -18.20
CA GLY A 386 -24.03 38.11 -17.49
C GLY A 386 -22.89 38.92 -16.86
N PHE A 387 -22.90 39.01 -15.52
CA PHE A 387 -21.93 39.79 -14.74
C PHE A 387 -20.51 39.18 -14.69
N LEU A 388 -20.32 37.97 -15.22
CA LEU A 388 -19.01 37.32 -15.35
C LEU A 388 -18.35 37.57 -16.72
N ASN A 389 -19.06 38.13 -17.69
CA ASN A 389 -18.53 38.34 -19.04
C ASN A 389 -17.20 39.13 -19.04
N GLY A 390 -16.22 38.64 -19.81
CA GLY A 390 -14.92 39.26 -19.98
C GLY A 390 -13.90 38.98 -18.86
N LEU A 391 -14.30 38.28 -17.80
CA LEU A 391 -13.38 37.84 -16.75
C LEU A 391 -12.64 36.56 -17.18
N SER A 392 -11.43 36.37 -16.64
CA SER A 392 -10.77 35.06 -16.67
C SER A 392 -11.51 34.05 -15.79
N VAL A 393 -11.35 32.75 -16.06
CA VAL A 393 -11.98 31.69 -15.23
C VAL A 393 -11.59 31.78 -13.76
N ALA A 394 -10.34 32.13 -13.43
CA ALA A 394 -9.91 32.29 -12.04
C ALA A 394 -10.65 33.44 -11.32
N GLU A 395 -10.77 34.59 -11.97
CA GLU A 395 -11.51 35.75 -11.44
C GLU A 395 -13.02 35.47 -11.35
N ALA A 396 -13.58 34.81 -12.37
CA ALA A 396 -14.99 34.46 -12.42
C ALA A 396 -15.37 33.50 -11.30
N LYS A 397 -14.54 32.47 -11.01
CA LYS A 397 -14.76 31.55 -9.88
C LYS A 397 -14.82 32.28 -8.54
N LYS A 398 -13.94 33.26 -8.32
CA LYS A 398 -13.98 34.06 -7.10
C LYS A 398 -15.26 34.89 -7.03
N LYS A 399 -15.57 35.62 -8.11
CA LYS A 399 -16.73 36.53 -8.16
C LYS A 399 -18.07 35.80 -8.04
N ILE A 400 -18.22 34.63 -8.66
CA ILE A 400 -19.45 33.85 -8.57
C ILE A 400 -19.65 33.26 -7.18
N LEU A 401 -18.59 32.85 -6.49
CA LEU A 401 -18.69 32.35 -5.11
C LEU A 401 -19.17 33.46 -4.16
N GLU A 402 -18.59 34.66 -4.25
CA GLU A 402 -19.04 35.83 -3.50
C GLU A 402 -20.52 36.13 -3.81
N TRP A 403 -20.90 36.13 -5.09
CA TRP A 403 -22.28 36.39 -5.51
C TRP A 403 -23.27 35.34 -4.98
N LEU A 404 -22.92 34.05 -5.00
CA LEU A 404 -23.78 32.97 -4.51
C LEU A 404 -24.09 33.13 -3.00
N GLU A 405 -23.09 33.53 -2.22
CA GLU A 405 -23.22 33.74 -0.77
C GLU A 405 -24.04 34.99 -0.45
N GLU A 406 -23.77 36.10 -1.14
CA GLU A 406 -24.52 37.36 -1.01
C GLU A 406 -26.01 37.20 -1.34
N ASN A 407 -26.33 36.36 -2.32
CA ASN A 407 -27.70 36.10 -2.75
C ASN A 407 -28.37 34.92 -2.02
N HIS A 408 -27.69 34.29 -1.06
CA HIS A 408 -28.21 33.17 -0.26
C HIS A 408 -28.72 31.97 -1.11
N VAL A 409 -28.04 31.73 -2.23
CA VAL A 409 -28.33 30.66 -3.21
C VAL A 409 -27.16 29.70 -3.39
N GLY A 410 -26.13 29.80 -2.56
CA GLY A 410 -25.01 28.89 -2.54
C GLY A 410 -23.92 29.32 -1.57
N LYS A 411 -22.86 28.53 -1.47
CA LYS A 411 -21.67 28.83 -0.65
C LYS A 411 -20.45 28.09 -1.16
N ALA A 412 -19.27 28.61 -0.85
CA ALA A 412 -18.03 27.87 -1.06
C ALA A 412 -18.03 26.57 -0.24
N LYS A 413 -17.57 25.47 -0.85
CA LYS A 413 -17.53 24.16 -0.20
C LYS A 413 -16.31 23.37 -0.67
N THR A 414 -15.59 22.79 0.29
CA THR A 414 -14.64 21.71 0.03
C THR A 414 -15.39 20.39 0.03
N ASN A 415 -15.15 19.56 -0.97
CA ASN A 415 -15.76 18.24 -1.12
C ASN A 415 -14.70 17.17 -1.41
N TYR A 416 -15.01 15.93 -1.07
CA TYR A 416 -14.11 14.79 -1.18
C TYR A 416 -14.74 13.67 -2.00
N LYS A 417 -13.90 12.93 -2.74
CA LYS A 417 -14.29 11.62 -3.29
C LYS A 417 -14.39 10.56 -2.21
N LEU A 418 -13.57 10.68 -1.16
CA LEU A 418 -13.61 9.81 0.01
C LEU A 418 -15.02 9.75 0.61
N ARG A 419 -15.43 8.55 1.00
CA ARG A 419 -16.67 8.32 1.74
C ARG A 419 -16.34 7.84 3.14
N ASP A 420 -17.32 7.96 4.03
CA ASP A 420 -17.21 7.34 5.34
C ASP A 420 -17.08 5.82 5.20
N TRP A 421 -16.32 5.24 6.11
CA TRP A 421 -15.89 3.86 6.03
C TRP A 421 -16.98 2.93 6.57
N VAL A 422 -17.54 2.08 5.71
CA VAL A 422 -18.44 0.98 6.09
C VAL A 422 -17.66 -0.05 6.92
N PHE A 423 -17.91 -0.05 8.22
CA PHE A 423 -17.04 -0.68 9.20
C PHE A 423 -17.54 -2.05 9.65
N SER A 424 -18.81 -2.21 10.02
CA SER A 424 -19.34 -3.50 10.50
C SER A 424 -19.34 -4.61 9.46
N ARG A 425 -19.30 -5.87 9.93
CA ARG A 425 -19.39 -7.09 9.12
C ARG A 425 -20.39 -8.06 9.76
N GLN A 426 -21.28 -8.60 8.95
CA GLN A 426 -22.31 -9.57 9.35
C GLN A 426 -21.71 -11.00 9.41
N ARG A 427 -20.66 -11.17 10.21
CA ARG A 427 -19.84 -12.38 10.28
C ARG A 427 -19.48 -12.70 11.73
N TYR A 428 -19.14 -13.97 11.98
CA TYR A 428 -18.79 -14.44 13.32
C TYR A 428 -17.33 -14.14 13.66
N TRP A 429 -16.40 -14.41 12.73
CA TRP A 429 -14.97 -14.33 13.02
C TRP A 429 -14.39 -12.92 12.83
N GLY A 430 -14.70 -12.02 13.77
CA GLY A 430 -14.13 -10.68 13.89
C GLY A 430 -14.24 -10.16 15.32
N GLU A 431 -13.61 -9.02 15.62
CA GLU A 431 -13.71 -8.40 16.95
C GLU A 431 -15.16 -7.97 17.22
N PRO A 432 -15.79 -8.36 18.34
CA PRO A 432 -17.13 -7.89 18.67
C PRO A 432 -17.18 -6.36 18.84
N ILE A 433 -18.19 -5.71 18.27
CA ILE A 433 -18.41 -4.27 18.47
C ILE A 433 -18.94 -4.06 19.91
N PRO A 434 -18.24 -3.31 20.77
CA PRO A 434 -18.56 -3.20 22.21
C PRO A 434 -19.69 -2.19 22.49
N ILE A 435 -20.83 -2.35 21.79
CA ILE A 435 -22.03 -1.50 21.92
C ILE A 435 -23.23 -2.38 22.28
N VAL A 436 -24.15 -1.86 23.08
CA VAL A 436 -25.48 -2.42 23.28
C VAL A 436 -26.56 -1.47 22.74
N HIS A 437 -27.62 -2.04 22.20
CA HIS A 437 -28.84 -1.32 21.85
C HIS A 437 -29.88 -1.48 22.95
N CYS A 438 -30.32 -0.35 23.52
CA CYS A 438 -31.40 -0.27 24.50
C CYS A 438 -32.53 0.59 23.95
N ASP A 439 -33.77 0.08 23.96
CA ASP A 439 -34.93 0.80 23.41
C ASP A 439 -35.19 2.17 24.08
N LYS A 440 -34.68 2.38 25.30
CA LYS A 440 -34.77 3.65 26.03
C LYS A 440 -33.58 4.58 25.82
N CYS A 441 -32.37 4.03 25.72
CA CYS A 441 -31.13 4.81 25.75
C CYS A 441 -30.43 4.89 24.37
N GLY A 442 -30.91 4.15 23.38
CA GLY A 442 -30.27 4.00 22.08
C GLY A 442 -29.03 3.12 22.13
N TYR A 443 -28.01 3.51 21.37
CA TYR A 443 -26.70 2.84 21.35
C TYR A 443 -25.83 3.30 22.52
N VAL A 444 -25.51 2.37 23.42
CA VAL A 444 -24.75 2.63 24.65
C VAL A 444 -23.45 1.84 24.60
N PRO A 445 -22.30 2.46 24.89
CA PRO A 445 -21.03 1.74 24.93
C PRO A 445 -20.98 0.78 26.12
N VAL A 446 -20.39 -0.39 25.91
CA VAL A 446 -19.98 -1.27 27.01
C VAL A 446 -18.95 -0.52 27.88
N PRO A 447 -18.98 -0.65 29.23
CA PRO A 447 -17.99 -0.03 30.09
C PRO A 447 -16.56 -0.49 29.74
N GLU A 448 -15.58 0.41 29.82
CA GLU A 448 -14.18 0.12 29.40
C GLU A 448 -13.57 -0.99 30.27
N GLU A 449 -13.92 -1.02 31.57
CA GLU A 449 -13.53 -2.04 32.54
C GLU A 449 -14.13 -3.44 32.27
N SER A 450 -15.13 -3.53 31.40
CA SER A 450 -15.77 -4.78 30.99
C SER A 450 -15.22 -5.34 29.68
N LEU A 451 -14.22 -4.67 29.09
CA LEU A 451 -13.50 -5.17 27.92
C LEU A 451 -12.46 -6.24 28.32
N PRO A 452 -12.15 -7.20 27.44
CA PRO A 452 -12.70 -7.39 26.11
C PRO A 452 -14.10 -8.04 26.13
N LEU A 453 -14.98 -7.61 25.22
CA LEU A 453 -16.17 -8.39 24.86
C LEU A 453 -15.73 -9.54 23.95
N GLU A 454 -15.71 -10.76 24.47
CA GLU A 454 -15.29 -11.96 23.73
C GLU A 454 -16.42 -12.56 22.87
N LEU A 455 -16.03 -13.23 21.77
CA LEU A 455 -16.93 -14.05 20.97
C LEU A 455 -17.43 -15.26 21.78
N PRO A 456 -18.72 -15.63 21.66
CA PRO A 456 -19.25 -16.84 22.28
C PRO A 456 -18.70 -18.10 21.58
N ASP A 457 -18.50 -19.17 22.35
CA ASP A 457 -18.15 -20.48 21.78
C ASP A 457 -19.39 -21.15 21.18
N VAL A 458 -19.31 -21.60 19.92
CA VAL A 458 -20.47 -22.10 19.16
C VAL A 458 -20.14 -23.30 18.27
N GLU A 459 -21.15 -24.17 18.12
CA GLU A 459 -21.08 -25.31 17.19
C GLU A 459 -21.22 -24.87 15.72
N SER A 460 -21.97 -23.80 15.45
CA SER A 460 -22.20 -23.29 14.09
C SER A 460 -22.03 -21.78 14.02
N TYR A 461 -21.34 -21.35 12.97
CA TYR A 461 -21.02 -19.96 12.64
C TYR A 461 -21.30 -19.68 11.15
N MET A 462 -22.21 -20.46 10.55
CA MET A 462 -22.54 -20.34 9.13
C MET A 462 -23.21 -18.99 8.83
N PRO A 463 -22.85 -18.32 7.72
CA PRO A 463 -23.52 -17.11 7.30
C PRO A 463 -25.02 -17.33 7.09
N THR A 464 -25.84 -16.38 7.56
CA THR A 464 -27.29 -16.44 7.45
C THR A 464 -27.75 -16.03 6.04
N ASP A 465 -28.93 -16.50 5.63
CA ASP A 465 -29.52 -16.12 4.33
C ASP A 465 -30.20 -14.74 4.36
N ASN A 466 -30.70 -14.31 5.52
CA ASN A 466 -31.25 -12.96 5.71
C ASN A 466 -30.14 -11.88 5.71
N GLY A 467 -28.88 -12.30 5.87
CA GLY A 467 -27.70 -11.46 5.91
C GLY A 467 -27.54 -10.72 7.24
N GLU A 468 -28.02 -11.28 8.33
CA GLU A 468 -27.62 -10.92 9.69
C GLU A 468 -26.34 -11.67 10.09
N SER A 469 -25.61 -11.13 11.07
CA SER A 469 -24.47 -11.85 11.63
C SER A 469 -24.90 -13.20 12.22
N PRO A 470 -24.07 -14.27 12.14
CA PRO A 470 -24.33 -15.52 12.86
C PRO A 470 -24.54 -15.31 14.36
N LEU A 471 -23.95 -14.26 14.95
CA LEU A 471 -24.12 -13.90 16.36
C LEU A 471 -25.59 -13.58 16.72
N ALA A 472 -26.41 -13.15 15.77
CA ALA A 472 -27.82 -12.82 16.01
C ALA A 472 -28.66 -14.02 16.51
N ALA A 473 -28.26 -15.25 16.15
CA ALA A 473 -28.93 -16.47 16.60
C ALA A 473 -28.55 -16.88 18.04
N MET A 474 -27.51 -16.26 18.61
CA MET A 474 -26.92 -16.65 19.89
C MET A 474 -27.57 -15.87 21.04
N THR A 475 -28.87 -16.10 21.27
CA THR A 475 -29.70 -15.25 22.14
C THR A 475 -29.17 -15.07 23.56
N ASP A 476 -28.51 -16.09 24.13
CA ASP A 476 -27.92 -16.03 25.47
C ASP A 476 -26.74 -15.05 25.53
N TRP A 477 -25.97 -14.94 24.44
CA TRP A 477 -24.92 -13.95 24.30
C TRP A 477 -25.47 -12.60 23.84
N VAL A 478 -26.51 -12.54 23.02
CA VAL A 478 -27.07 -11.26 22.53
C VAL A 478 -27.80 -10.50 23.64
N ASN A 479 -28.62 -11.20 24.43
CA ASN A 479 -29.41 -10.55 25.48
C ASN A 479 -28.52 -10.13 26.66
N THR A 480 -28.64 -8.87 27.06
CA THR A 480 -27.86 -8.28 28.15
C THR A 480 -28.65 -7.17 28.84
N THR A 481 -28.02 -6.45 29.76
CA THR A 481 -28.58 -5.26 30.39
C THR A 481 -27.92 -3.99 29.84
N CYS A 482 -28.67 -2.90 29.83
CA CYS A 482 -28.18 -1.60 29.44
C CYS A 482 -27.24 -1.05 30.53
N PRO A 483 -25.96 -0.75 30.24
CA PRO A 483 -25.05 -0.15 31.21
C PRO A 483 -25.50 1.22 31.72
N CYS A 484 -26.36 1.92 30.97
CA CYS A 484 -26.84 3.26 31.35
C CYS A 484 -28.05 3.22 32.30
N CYS A 485 -29.03 2.32 32.08
CA CYS A 485 -30.31 2.34 32.81
C CYS A 485 -30.67 1.03 33.52
N GLY A 486 -29.86 -0.03 33.36
CA GLY A 486 -30.10 -1.35 33.93
C GLY A 486 -31.23 -2.16 33.28
N GLY A 487 -32.00 -1.57 32.36
CA GLY A 487 -33.07 -2.27 31.64
C GLY A 487 -32.56 -3.29 30.62
N PRO A 488 -33.46 -4.12 30.02
CA PRO A 488 -33.08 -5.05 28.96
C PRO A 488 -32.43 -4.33 27.76
N ALA A 489 -31.38 -4.95 27.21
CA ALA A 489 -30.67 -4.48 26.03
C ALA A 489 -30.18 -5.67 25.20
N LYS A 490 -29.72 -5.39 23.99
CA LYS A 490 -29.11 -6.39 23.09
C LYS A 490 -27.72 -5.94 22.69
N ARG A 491 -26.73 -6.82 22.75
CA ARG A 491 -25.38 -6.58 22.20
C ARG A 491 -25.48 -6.35 20.69
N GLU A 492 -24.60 -5.52 20.16
CA GLU A 492 -24.37 -5.46 18.72
C GLU A 492 -23.89 -6.83 18.22
N THR A 493 -24.49 -7.29 17.13
CA THR A 493 -24.23 -8.63 16.57
C THR A 493 -23.22 -8.59 15.44
N ASP A 494 -22.99 -7.43 14.85
CA ASP A 494 -21.96 -7.28 13.84
C ASP A 494 -20.56 -7.20 14.47
N THR A 495 -19.58 -7.72 13.76
CA THR A 495 -18.18 -7.68 14.13
C THR A 495 -17.45 -6.57 13.39
N MET A 496 -16.30 -6.16 13.91
CA MET A 496 -15.38 -5.26 13.22
C MET A 496 -14.74 -5.97 12.02
N PRO A 497 -14.31 -5.23 10.99
CA PRO A 497 -13.59 -5.83 9.88
C PRO A 497 -12.16 -6.14 10.32
N GLN A 498 -11.48 -7.08 9.65
CA GLN A 498 -10.06 -7.41 9.93
C GLN A 498 -9.14 -6.17 9.99
N TRP A 499 -9.48 -5.14 9.20
CA TRP A 499 -8.78 -3.87 9.14
C TRP A 499 -8.76 -3.11 10.48
N ALA A 500 -9.66 -3.40 11.42
CA ALA A 500 -9.67 -2.79 12.75
C ALA A 500 -8.42 -3.18 13.54
N GLY A 501 -8.16 -4.49 13.68
CA GLY A 501 -6.95 -5.00 14.32
C GLY A 501 -5.68 -4.52 13.63
N SER A 502 -5.65 -4.46 12.31
CA SER A 502 -4.47 -4.00 11.56
C SER A 502 -4.31 -2.48 11.46
N SER A 503 -5.23 -1.65 11.94
CA SER A 503 -5.08 -0.18 11.86
C SER A 503 -4.13 0.42 12.92
N TRP A 504 -3.67 -0.36 13.91
CA TRP A 504 -2.88 0.15 15.03
C TRP A 504 -1.76 -0.79 15.53
N TYR A 505 -1.64 -1.99 14.96
CA TYR A 505 -0.72 -3.06 15.38
C TYR A 505 0.76 -2.63 15.55
N TYR A 506 1.23 -1.68 14.73
CA TYR A 506 2.58 -1.12 14.82
C TYR A 506 2.83 -0.34 16.12
N ILE A 507 1.79 0.17 16.77
CA ILE A 507 1.89 0.76 18.11
C ILE A 507 2.09 -0.36 19.13
N ARG A 508 1.33 -1.45 19.02
CA ARG A 508 1.34 -2.53 20.01
C ARG A 508 2.69 -3.24 20.11
N TYR A 509 3.38 -3.43 18.99
CA TYR A 509 4.72 -4.00 19.00
C TYR A 509 5.73 -3.23 19.86
N THR A 510 5.51 -1.94 20.11
CA THR A 510 6.41 -1.14 20.97
C THR A 510 6.34 -1.55 22.44
N ASP A 511 5.25 -2.17 22.89
CA ASP A 511 5.06 -2.68 24.25
C ASP A 511 3.87 -3.67 24.32
N PRO A 512 4.00 -4.89 23.76
CA PRO A 512 2.86 -5.76 23.48
C PRO A 512 2.27 -6.45 24.70
N LYS A 513 2.94 -6.35 25.86
CA LYS A 513 2.52 -6.96 27.13
C LYS A 513 1.88 -5.94 28.08
N ASN A 514 1.72 -4.69 27.64
CA ASN A 514 1.11 -3.64 28.46
C ASN A 514 -0.39 -3.89 28.69
N LYS A 515 -0.80 -3.92 29.95
CA LYS A 515 -2.19 -4.20 30.36
C LYS A 515 -2.99 -2.94 30.68
N GLU A 516 -2.34 -1.78 30.73
CA GLU A 516 -2.94 -0.51 31.16
C GLU A 516 -3.08 0.51 30.01
N ALA A 517 -2.40 0.29 28.89
CA ALA A 517 -2.45 1.13 27.69
C ALA A 517 -2.15 0.33 26.41
N LEU A 518 -2.37 0.96 25.24
CA LEU A 518 -1.95 0.43 23.93
C LEU A 518 -0.46 0.04 23.94
N ALA A 519 0.36 0.92 24.50
CA ALA A 519 1.78 0.78 24.79
C ALA A 519 2.18 1.87 25.81
N SER A 520 3.33 1.72 26.49
CA SER A 520 3.82 2.79 27.36
C SER A 520 4.17 4.06 26.57
N LYS A 521 4.00 5.23 27.20
CA LYS A 521 4.36 6.52 26.57
C LYS A 521 5.85 6.60 26.22
N GLU A 522 6.71 5.99 27.05
CA GLU A 522 8.15 5.95 26.84
C GLU A 522 8.50 5.12 25.60
N ALA A 523 7.92 3.91 25.48
CA ALA A 523 8.10 3.06 24.32
C ALA A 523 7.58 3.71 23.03
N MET A 524 6.39 4.33 23.06
CA MET A 524 5.85 5.04 21.90
C MET A 524 6.73 6.22 21.49
N LYS A 525 7.20 7.03 22.45
CA LYS A 525 8.09 8.17 22.17
C LYS A 525 9.42 7.73 21.56
N TYR A 526 9.95 6.61 21.99
CA TYR A 526 11.23 6.09 21.50
C TYR A 526 11.08 5.42 20.13
N TRP A 527 10.11 4.52 19.97
CA TRP A 527 9.98 3.70 18.77
C TRP A 527 9.25 4.37 17.61
N LEU A 528 8.25 5.22 17.87
CA LEU A 528 7.43 5.84 16.83
C LEU A 528 8.01 7.19 16.36
N PRO A 529 7.79 7.57 15.08
CA PRO A 529 7.12 6.80 14.03
C PRO A 529 7.94 5.59 13.57
N VAL A 530 7.30 4.63 12.90
CA VAL A 530 8.00 3.54 12.19
C VAL A 530 8.97 4.16 11.18
N ASP A 531 10.26 3.83 11.26
CA ASP A 531 11.27 4.44 10.38
C ASP A 531 11.07 4.00 8.93
N TRP A 532 10.78 2.72 8.72
CA TRP A 532 10.58 2.18 7.39
C TRP A 532 9.51 1.10 7.37
N TYR A 533 8.40 1.39 6.67
CA TYR A 533 7.34 0.45 6.37
C TYR A 533 7.40 -0.05 4.92
N ASN A 534 7.44 -1.36 4.72
CA ASN A 534 7.33 -2.00 3.41
C ASN A 534 6.03 -2.81 3.29
N GLY A 535 5.35 -2.66 2.16
CA GLY A 535 4.11 -3.38 1.91
C GLY A 535 3.67 -3.35 0.45
N GLY A 536 2.67 -4.16 0.11
CA GLY A 536 2.12 -4.27 -1.24
C GLY A 536 1.49 -2.96 -1.74
N MET A 537 1.33 -2.83 -3.05
CA MET A 537 0.63 -1.67 -3.64
C MET A 537 -0.89 -1.76 -3.42
N GLU A 538 -1.43 -2.97 -3.28
CA GLU A 538 -2.84 -3.27 -3.02
C GLU A 538 -3.37 -2.64 -1.74
N HIS A 539 -2.51 -2.38 -0.75
CA HIS A 539 -2.90 -1.81 0.55
C HIS A 539 -2.84 -0.28 0.58
N THR A 540 -2.51 0.38 -0.52
CA THR A 540 -2.29 1.84 -0.58
C THR A 540 -3.52 2.65 -0.17
N THR A 541 -4.71 2.29 -0.65
CA THR A 541 -5.98 2.97 -0.35
C THR A 541 -6.83 2.23 0.68
N LEU A 542 -6.36 1.05 1.12
CA LEU A 542 -6.98 0.23 2.17
C LEU A 542 -6.24 0.44 3.49
N HIS A 543 -5.51 -0.57 3.95
CA HIS A 543 -4.80 -0.60 5.23
C HIS A 543 -3.97 0.67 5.48
N LEU A 544 -3.17 1.13 4.51
CA LEU A 544 -2.31 2.30 4.70
C LEU A 544 -3.12 3.59 4.91
N LEU A 545 -4.32 3.70 4.36
CA LEU A 545 -5.21 4.84 4.60
C LEU A 545 -5.90 4.72 5.97
N TYR A 546 -6.41 3.54 6.30
CA TYR A 546 -7.09 3.27 7.58
C TYR A 546 -6.16 3.43 8.78
N SER A 547 -4.93 2.91 8.70
CA SER A 547 -3.97 3.02 9.79
C SER A 547 -3.54 4.47 10.04
N ARG A 548 -3.38 5.28 8.98
CA ARG A 548 -3.13 6.72 9.10
C ARG A 548 -4.32 7.45 9.73
N PHE A 549 -5.55 7.08 9.40
CA PHE A 549 -6.74 7.66 10.02
C PHE A 549 -6.79 7.36 11.52
N TRP A 550 -6.66 6.10 11.93
CA TRP A 550 -6.65 5.72 13.34
C TRP A 550 -5.47 6.37 14.09
N HIS A 551 -4.29 6.41 13.48
CA HIS A 551 -3.12 7.08 14.06
C HIS A 551 -3.37 8.55 14.34
N LYS A 552 -3.94 9.27 13.36
CA LYS A 552 -4.25 10.71 13.49
C LYS A 552 -5.31 10.96 14.54
N PHE A 553 -6.34 10.12 14.61
CA PHE A 553 -7.31 10.18 15.70
C PHE A 553 -6.62 9.99 17.06
N LEU A 554 -5.77 8.96 17.21
CA LEU A 554 -5.03 8.72 18.44
C LEU A 554 -4.05 9.86 18.79
N TYR A 555 -3.49 10.53 17.77
CA TYR A 555 -2.64 11.71 17.95
C TYR A 555 -3.44 12.91 18.46
N ASP A 556 -4.62 13.17 17.88
CA ASP A 556 -5.53 14.23 18.35
C ASP A 556 -6.03 13.97 19.78
N GLN A 557 -6.15 12.69 20.19
CA GLN A 557 -6.46 12.29 21.58
C GLN A 557 -5.25 12.33 22.52
N GLY A 558 -4.05 12.67 22.03
CA GLY A 558 -2.82 12.70 22.83
C GLY A 558 -2.30 11.32 23.28
N VAL A 559 -2.75 10.25 22.63
CA VAL A 559 -2.35 8.86 22.94
C VAL A 559 -0.98 8.56 22.34
N VAL A 560 -0.76 8.92 21.07
CA VAL A 560 0.54 8.77 20.37
C VAL A 560 1.25 10.12 20.25
N THR A 561 2.57 10.09 20.06
CA THR A 561 3.42 11.30 20.11
C THR A 561 3.80 11.90 18.76
N CYS A 562 3.46 11.25 17.65
CA CYS A 562 3.77 11.70 16.29
C CYS A 562 2.52 11.74 15.41
N PRO A 563 2.43 12.62 14.40
CA PRO A 563 1.21 12.83 13.60
C PRO A 563 1.01 11.84 12.45
N GLU A 564 2.03 11.04 12.12
CA GLU A 564 1.98 9.98 11.11
C GLU A 564 2.61 8.69 11.67
N PRO A 565 2.08 7.51 11.31
CA PRO A 565 2.58 6.23 11.80
C PRO A 565 3.89 5.79 11.15
N TYR A 566 4.11 6.15 9.88
CA TYR A 566 5.25 5.69 9.09
C TYR A 566 6.02 6.88 8.51
N GLN A 567 7.34 6.93 8.76
CA GLN A 567 8.21 7.97 8.20
C GLN A 567 8.53 7.70 6.74
N LYS A 568 8.78 6.44 6.38
CA LYS A 568 9.06 5.99 5.01
C LYS A 568 8.15 4.86 4.59
N ARG A 569 7.58 4.93 3.37
CA ARG A 569 6.78 3.85 2.76
C ARG A 569 7.30 3.49 1.38
N THR A 570 7.76 2.24 1.27
CA THR A 570 8.19 1.63 0.01
C THR A 570 7.29 0.45 -0.33
N SER A 571 7.27 0.03 -1.60
CA SER A 571 6.48 -1.13 -2.02
C SER A 571 7.30 -2.09 -2.87
N HIS A 572 7.01 -3.38 -2.72
CA HIS A 572 7.65 -4.45 -3.47
C HIS A 572 6.82 -4.81 -4.72
N GLY A 573 7.51 -5.28 -5.75
CA GLY A 573 6.85 -5.88 -6.90
C GLY A 573 6.40 -7.32 -6.61
N MET A 574 5.36 -7.76 -7.32
CA MET A 574 4.78 -9.09 -7.11
C MET A 574 5.68 -10.18 -7.72
N ILE A 575 5.83 -11.31 -7.02
CA ILE A 575 6.35 -12.53 -7.65
C ILE A 575 5.21 -13.23 -8.36
N LEU A 576 5.40 -13.40 -9.67
CA LEU A 576 4.50 -14.10 -10.56
C LEU A 576 4.96 -15.55 -10.69
N GLY A 577 4.03 -16.45 -11.01
CA GLY A 577 4.39 -17.82 -11.39
C GLY A 577 5.25 -17.84 -12.66
N GLU A 578 5.79 -19.01 -13.02
CA GLU A 578 6.62 -19.16 -14.22
C GLU A 578 5.89 -18.74 -15.51
N ASN A 579 4.56 -18.82 -15.50
CA ASN A 579 3.69 -18.39 -16.59
C ASN A 579 3.45 -16.86 -16.64
N GLY A 580 4.06 -16.07 -15.75
CA GLY A 580 3.87 -14.62 -15.67
C GLY A 580 2.52 -14.21 -15.06
N GLU A 581 1.79 -15.13 -14.45
CA GLU A 581 0.52 -14.83 -13.78
C GLU A 581 0.68 -14.69 -12.26
N LYS A 582 -0.24 -13.96 -11.62
CA LYS A 582 -0.32 -13.89 -10.16
C LYS A 582 -0.49 -15.30 -9.59
N MET A 583 0.31 -15.64 -8.58
CA MET A 583 0.17 -16.90 -7.86
C MET A 583 -1.15 -16.94 -7.08
N SER A 584 -1.92 -18.02 -7.23
CA SER A 584 -3.08 -18.29 -6.40
C SER A 584 -3.33 -19.79 -6.26
N LYS A 585 -3.85 -20.18 -5.09
CA LYS A 585 -4.18 -21.59 -4.82
C LYS A 585 -5.21 -22.14 -5.81
N SER A 586 -6.16 -21.30 -6.25
CA SER A 586 -7.16 -21.66 -7.26
C SER A 586 -6.55 -21.95 -8.65
N ARG A 587 -5.39 -21.38 -8.97
CA ARG A 587 -4.68 -21.59 -10.24
C ARG A 587 -3.66 -22.72 -10.18
N GLY A 588 -3.39 -23.27 -9.00
CA GLY A 588 -2.41 -24.36 -8.82
C GLY A 588 -0.96 -23.98 -9.15
N ASN A 589 -0.65 -22.69 -9.30
CA ASN A 589 0.67 -22.18 -9.69
C ASN A 589 1.49 -21.64 -8.51
N VAL A 590 1.10 -21.98 -7.28
CA VAL A 590 1.75 -21.51 -6.05
C VAL A 590 3.05 -22.28 -5.82
N VAL A 591 4.15 -21.57 -5.62
CA VAL A 591 5.40 -22.14 -5.14
C VAL A 591 5.46 -22.03 -3.62
N ASN A 592 5.59 -23.17 -2.93
CA ASN A 592 5.75 -23.23 -1.48
C ASN A 592 7.24 -22.98 -1.13
N PRO A 593 7.56 -22.03 -0.23
CA PRO A 593 8.93 -21.82 0.21
C PRO A 593 9.58 -23.07 0.83
N ASP A 594 8.82 -23.93 1.51
CA ASP A 594 9.38 -25.13 2.16
C ASP A 594 10.01 -26.10 1.17
N ASP A 595 9.42 -26.23 -0.02
CA ASP A 595 9.96 -27.10 -1.08
C ASP A 595 11.34 -26.58 -1.54
N ILE A 596 11.47 -25.25 -1.67
CA ILE A 596 12.74 -24.61 -2.06
C ILE A 596 13.77 -24.72 -0.93
N VAL A 597 13.37 -24.52 0.32
CA VAL A 597 14.25 -24.65 1.50
C VAL A 597 14.74 -26.09 1.64
N ALA A 598 13.87 -27.08 1.45
CA ALA A 598 14.24 -28.49 1.52
C ALA A 598 15.28 -28.86 0.45
N GLU A 599 15.13 -28.35 -0.78
CA GLU A 599 16.04 -28.68 -1.88
C GLU A 599 17.33 -27.86 -1.87
N PHE A 600 17.25 -26.55 -1.59
CA PHE A 600 18.35 -25.61 -1.81
C PHE A 600 18.83 -24.84 -0.57
N GLY A 601 18.07 -24.88 0.53
CA GLY A 601 18.32 -24.10 1.75
C GLY A 601 17.69 -22.70 1.73
N ALA A 602 17.40 -22.19 2.91
CA ALA A 602 16.88 -20.84 3.16
C ALA A 602 17.79 -19.73 2.59
N ASP A 603 19.11 -19.86 2.73
CA ASP A 603 20.04 -18.84 2.21
C ASP A 603 19.96 -18.72 0.68
N THR A 604 19.74 -19.83 -0.02
CA THR A 604 19.55 -19.81 -1.48
C THR A 604 18.27 -19.08 -1.84
N LEU A 605 17.15 -19.41 -1.18
CA LEU A 605 15.85 -18.78 -1.42
C LEU A 605 15.91 -17.26 -1.19
N ARG A 606 16.48 -16.84 -0.05
CA ARG A 606 16.66 -15.42 0.29
C ARG A 606 17.52 -14.68 -0.74
N THR A 607 18.65 -15.28 -1.14
CA THR A 607 19.53 -14.72 -2.16
C THR A 607 18.79 -14.56 -3.49
N TYR A 608 18.02 -15.58 -3.88
CA TYR A 608 17.29 -15.56 -5.14
C TYR A 608 16.18 -14.52 -5.16
N GLU A 609 15.34 -14.45 -4.12
CA GLU A 609 14.29 -13.42 -3.99
C GLU A 609 14.84 -12.01 -4.19
N MET A 610 16.03 -11.76 -3.66
CA MET A 610 16.69 -10.45 -3.75
C MET A 610 17.47 -10.24 -5.05
N PHE A 611 17.78 -11.30 -5.79
CA PHE A 611 18.56 -11.25 -7.03
C PHE A 611 17.71 -11.29 -8.31
N ILE A 612 16.48 -11.82 -8.22
CA ILE A 612 15.59 -12.07 -9.37
C ILE A 612 15.31 -10.83 -10.23
N GLY A 613 15.41 -9.62 -9.67
CA GLY A 613 15.18 -8.38 -10.39
C GLY A 613 15.16 -7.15 -9.47
N ALA A 614 14.79 -6.00 -10.02
CA ALA A 614 14.53 -4.81 -9.23
C ALA A 614 13.40 -5.07 -8.22
N PHE A 615 13.59 -4.64 -6.98
CA PHE A 615 12.71 -5.03 -5.88
C PHE A 615 11.28 -4.47 -6.01
N ASP A 616 11.14 -3.29 -6.59
CA ASP A 616 9.89 -2.56 -6.77
C ASP A 616 9.08 -2.98 -8.02
N LEU A 617 9.69 -3.80 -8.89
CA LEU A 617 9.08 -4.33 -10.11
C LEU A 617 8.67 -5.79 -9.94
N SER A 618 7.59 -6.18 -10.60
CA SER A 618 7.16 -7.57 -10.64
C SER A 618 8.18 -8.44 -11.37
N ALA A 619 8.33 -9.69 -10.93
CA ALA A 619 9.24 -10.65 -11.54
C ALA A 619 8.61 -12.04 -11.60
N SER A 620 8.85 -12.77 -12.68
CA SER A 620 8.42 -14.17 -12.82
C SER A 620 9.41 -15.10 -12.15
N TRP A 621 8.89 -16.05 -11.37
CA TRP A 621 9.68 -17.10 -10.75
C TRP A 621 10.47 -17.93 -11.79
N SER A 622 11.68 -18.35 -11.44
CA SER A 622 12.58 -19.13 -12.29
C SER A 622 13.45 -20.08 -11.47
N GLN A 623 13.23 -21.39 -11.64
CA GLN A 623 14.03 -22.43 -10.99
C GLN A 623 15.51 -22.39 -11.39
N GLU A 624 15.83 -22.02 -12.63
CA GLU A 624 17.23 -21.85 -13.05
C GLU A 624 17.92 -20.68 -12.34
N GLY A 625 17.16 -19.63 -12.01
CA GLY A 625 17.63 -18.52 -11.18
C GLY A 625 17.98 -18.96 -9.76
N VAL A 626 17.14 -19.82 -9.14
CA VAL A 626 17.40 -20.43 -7.83
C VAL A 626 18.71 -21.22 -7.84
N LYS A 627 18.89 -22.11 -8.85
CA LYS A 627 20.13 -22.87 -9.03
C LYS A 627 21.35 -21.98 -9.25
N GLY A 628 21.19 -20.85 -9.93
CA GLY A 628 22.23 -19.83 -10.09
C GLY A 628 22.71 -19.27 -8.74
N CYS A 629 21.78 -18.89 -7.87
CA CYS A 629 22.10 -18.40 -6.53
C CYS A 629 22.74 -19.49 -5.67
N ARG A 630 22.26 -20.73 -5.77
CA ARG A 630 22.87 -21.89 -5.11
C ARG A 630 24.35 -22.05 -5.47
N ARG A 631 24.66 -22.03 -6.78
CA ARG A 631 26.06 -22.13 -7.26
C ARG A 631 26.93 -20.97 -6.77
N PHE A 632 26.37 -19.76 -6.66
CA PHE A 632 27.10 -18.62 -6.10
C PHE A 632 27.49 -18.87 -4.64
N LEU A 633 26.55 -19.31 -3.79
CA LEU A 633 26.83 -19.61 -2.39
C LEU A 633 27.85 -20.76 -2.24
N GLU A 634 27.75 -21.81 -3.05
CA GLU A 634 28.75 -22.88 -3.08
C GLU A 634 30.16 -22.40 -3.46
N ARG A 635 30.27 -21.38 -4.33
CA ARG A 635 31.54 -20.76 -4.66
C ARG A 635 32.09 -19.94 -3.49
N VAL A 636 31.25 -19.19 -2.78
CA VAL A 636 31.66 -18.49 -1.55
C VAL A 636 32.18 -19.49 -0.52
N TRP A 637 31.44 -20.58 -0.28
CA TRP A 637 31.85 -21.64 0.64
C TRP A 637 33.22 -22.24 0.31
N LYS A 638 33.50 -22.47 -0.98
CA LYS A 638 34.77 -23.05 -1.45
C LYS A 638 35.97 -22.09 -1.33
N LEU A 639 35.77 -20.79 -1.13
CA LEU A 639 36.89 -19.84 -0.95
C LEU A 639 37.76 -20.16 0.28
N GLN A 640 37.24 -20.91 1.24
CA GLN A 640 38.01 -21.46 2.38
C GLN A 640 39.28 -22.21 1.93
N ASP A 641 39.23 -22.87 0.77
CA ASP A 641 40.37 -23.62 0.23
C ASP A 641 41.47 -22.74 -0.37
N SER A 642 41.20 -21.45 -0.56
CA SER A 642 42.14 -20.45 -1.06
C SER A 642 42.47 -19.39 -0.01
N LEU A 643 42.07 -19.64 1.25
CA LEU A 643 42.30 -18.71 2.35
C LEU A 643 43.78 -18.68 2.73
N VAL A 644 44.33 -17.47 2.84
CA VAL A 644 45.67 -17.20 3.36
C VAL A 644 45.58 -16.25 4.54
N ASP A 645 46.55 -16.31 5.45
CA ASP A 645 46.61 -15.37 6.57
C ASP A 645 46.81 -13.92 6.06
N GLY A 646 46.24 -12.95 6.79
CA GLY A 646 46.34 -11.53 6.48
C GLY A 646 45.22 -10.71 7.12
N ASP A 647 45.59 -9.62 7.77
CA ASP A 647 44.71 -8.67 8.48
C ASP A 647 44.39 -7.40 7.66
N SER A 648 44.92 -7.30 6.45
CA SER A 648 44.71 -6.19 5.51
C SER A 648 44.20 -6.67 4.15
N TYR A 649 43.56 -5.78 3.39
CA TYR A 649 43.25 -6.05 1.98
C TYR A 649 44.53 -6.18 1.15
N SER A 650 44.55 -7.11 0.21
CA SER A 650 45.66 -7.23 -0.73
C SER A 650 45.73 -5.98 -1.60
N LYS A 651 46.95 -5.54 -1.96
CA LYS A 651 47.13 -4.34 -2.81
C LYS A 651 46.37 -4.42 -4.14
N GLU A 652 46.20 -5.64 -4.67
CA GLU A 652 45.52 -5.86 -5.95
C GLU A 652 44.00 -5.77 -5.84
N LEU A 653 43.41 -6.04 -4.67
CA LEU A 653 41.95 -6.02 -4.45
C LEU A 653 41.47 -4.89 -3.54
N GLU A 654 42.36 -4.10 -2.92
CA GLU A 654 42.00 -3.04 -1.96
C GLU A 654 40.91 -2.09 -2.51
N SER A 655 41.10 -1.56 -3.72
CA SER A 655 40.08 -0.70 -4.34
C SER A 655 38.77 -1.44 -4.58
N LYS A 656 38.83 -2.70 -5.00
CA LYS A 656 37.64 -3.51 -5.27
C LYS A 656 36.86 -3.82 -4.00
N MET A 657 37.55 -4.05 -2.88
CA MET A 657 36.94 -4.22 -1.56
C MET A 657 36.17 -2.97 -1.16
N HIS A 658 36.81 -1.79 -1.17
CA HIS A 658 36.17 -0.52 -0.82
C HIS A 658 35.00 -0.16 -1.75
N GLN A 659 35.13 -0.38 -3.06
CA GLN A 659 34.02 -0.23 -4.01
C GLN A 659 32.85 -1.16 -3.68
N THR A 660 33.13 -2.41 -3.31
CA THR A 660 32.09 -3.39 -2.99
C THR A 660 31.39 -3.03 -1.68
N ILE A 661 32.13 -2.64 -0.63
CA ILE A 661 31.56 -2.16 0.64
C ILE A 661 30.66 -0.95 0.39
N LYS A 662 31.14 0.06 -0.34
CA LYS A 662 30.36 1.26 -0.70
C LYS A 662 29.08 0.89 -1.44
N LYS A 663 29.21 0.06 -2.48
CA LYS A 663 28.08 -0.34 -3.33
C LYS A 663 27.03 -1.14 -2.55
N VAL A 664 27.43 -2.21 -1.86
CA VAL A 664 26.50 -3.03 -1.06
C VAL A 664 25.84 -2.20 0.03
N SER A 665 26.62 -1.36 0.73
CA SER A 665 26.09 -0.46 1.75
C SER A 665 25.01 0.47 1.20
N SER A 666 25.25 1.14 0.06
CA SER A 666 24.28 2.05 -0.55
C SER A 666 23.10 1.34 -1.20
N ASP A 667 23.31 0.16 -1.77
CA ASP A 667 22.27 -0.57 -2.48
C ASP A 667 21.25 -1.17 -1.50
N TYR A 668 21.68 -1.65 -0.33
CA TYR A 668 20.76 -2.10 0.72
C TYR A 668 19.86 -0.94 1.23
N GLU A 669 20.38 0.29 1.32
CA GLU A 669 19.57 1.47 1.69
C GLU A 669 18.54 1.88 0.63
N SER A 670 18.79 1.52 -0.63
CA SER A 670 17.97 1.90 -1.77
C SER A 670 17.18 0.73 -2.36
N LEU A 671 17.13 -0.41 -1.65
CA LEU A 671 16.46 -1.65 -2.06
C LEU A 671 16.98 -2.24 -3.39
N LYS A 672 18.21 -1.91 -3.80
CA LYS A 672 18.86 -2.40 -5.04
C LYS A 672 19.62 -3.71 -4.81
N TYR A 673 18.98 -4.66 -4.14
CA TYR A 673 19.61 -5.89 -3.66
C TYR A 673 20.24 -6.73 -4.78
N ASN A 674 19.59 -6.79 -5.94
CA ASN A 674 20.09 -7.52 -7.10
C ASN A 674 21.47 -7.00 -7.53
N THR A 675 21.68 -5.68 -7.49
CA THR A 675 22.97 -5.09 -7.87
C THR A 675 24.01 -5.18 -6.74
N ALA A 676 23.59 -5.24 -5.47
CA ALA A 676 24.47 -5.53 -4.34
C ALA A 676 25.01 -6.97 -4.43
N ILE A 677 24.13 -7.94 -4.67
CA ILE A 677 24.49 -9.35 -4.85
C ILE A 677 25.39 -9.51 -6.08
N ALA A 678 25.10 -8.83 -7.20
CA ALA A 678 25.96 -8.83 -8.37
C ALA A 678 27.37 -8.27 -8.10
N ALA A 679 27.47 -7.24 -7.24
CA ALA A 679 28.76 -6.71 -6.81
C ALA A 679 29.57 -7.75 -6.01
N MET A 680 28.91 -8.46 -5.08
CA MET A 680 29.55 -9.54 -4.33
C MET A 680 29.93 -10.74 -5.22
N MET A 681 29.09 -11.11 -6.19
CA MET A 681 29.42 -12.13 -7.21
C MET A 681 30.66 -11.73 -8.01
N THR A 682 30.77 -10.44 -8.36
CA THR A 682 31.94 -9.90 -9.07
C THR A 682 33.18 -9.96 -8.19
N LEU A 683 33.08 -9.59 -6.91
CA LEU A 683 34.19 -9.69 -5.97
C LEU A 683 34.66 -11.15 -5.80
N VAL A 684 33.74 -12.10 -5.69
CA VAL A 684 34.07 -13.53 -5.64
C VAL A 684 34.81 -13.98 -6.90
N ASN A 685 34.42 -13.49 -8.09
CA ASN A 685 35.16 -13.79 -9.33
C ASN A 685 36.61 -13.29 -9.27
N GLU A 686 36.86 -12.10 -8.71
CA GLU A 686 38.22 -11.57 -8.55
C GLU A 686 39.05 -12.40 -7.55
N PHE A 687 38.46 -12.90 -6.46
CA PHE A 687 39.16 -13.84 -5.56
C PHE A 687 39.58 -15.13 -6.28
N TYR A 688 38.68 -15.72 -7.08
CA TYR A 688 39.01 -16.90 -7.87
C TYR A 688 40.11 -16.65 -8.92
N LYS A 689 40.14 -15.45 -9.50
CA LYS A 689 41.16 -15.03 -10.46
C LYS A 689 42.52 -14.80 -9.80
N ALA A 690 42.54 -14.23 -8.60
CA ALA A 690 43.75 -14.06 -7.80
C ALA A 690 44.29 -15.41 -7.26
N GLY A 691 43.41 -16.42 -7.11
CA GLY A 691 43.77 -17.76 -6.62
C GLY A 691 44.03 -17.82 -5.11
N LYS A 692 43.80 -16.71 -4.40
CA LYS A 692 43.97 -16.57 -2.95
C LYS A 692 42.99 -15.51 -2.41
N VAL A 693 42.67 -15.60 -1.13
CA VAL A 693 41.89 -14.58 -0.40
C VAL A 693 42.47 -14.45 1.00
N THR A 694 42.77 -13.23 1.44
CA THR A 694 43.24 -12.99 2.82
C THR A 694 42.10 -13.17 3.81
N ARG A 695 42.42 -13.48 5.07
CA ARG A 695 41.41 -13.54 6.14
C ARG A 695 40.59 -12.25 6.23
N LYS A 696 41.21 -11.07 6.13
CA LYS A 696 40.48 -9.78 6.18
C LYS A 696 39.50 -9.57 5.02
N GLU A 697 39.89 -9.97 3.81
CA GLU A 697 39.02 -9.88 2.63
C GLU A 697 37.82 -10.82 2.77
N PHE A 698 38.06 -12.05 3.25
CA PHE A 698 36.98 -13.00 3.40
C PHE A 698 36.03 -12.61 4.55
N GLU A 699 36.57 -12.17 5.69
CA GLU A 699 35.80 -11.58 6.81
C GLU A 699 34.84 -10.50 6.29
N THR A 700 35.36 -9.55 5.50
CA THR A 700 34.56 -8.46 4.94
C THR A 700 33.46 -8.97 4.00
N LEU A 701 33.77 -9.94 3.13
CA LEU A 701 32.75 -10.56 2.27
C LEU A 701 31.66 -11.25 3.10
N LEU A 702 32.02 -11.97 4.17
CA LEU A 702 31.06 -12.65 5.05
C LEU A 702 30.13 -11.64 5.72
N ILE A 703 30.65 -10.51 6.22
CA ILE A 703 29.82 -9.46 6.84
C ILE A 703 28.85 -8.85 5.81
N LEU A 704 29.32 -8.53 4.60
CA LEU A 704 28.47 -7.98 3.54
C LEU A 704 27.38 -8.96 3.09
N LEU A 705 27.69 -10.26 3.06
CA LEU A 705 26.78 -11.31 2.60
C LEU A 705 25.78 -11.76 3.68
N ASN A 706 26.12 -11.63 4.97
CA ASN A 706 25.31 -12.14 6.08
C ASN A 706 23.85 -11.65 6.08
N PRO A 707 23.54 -10.37 5.78
CA PRO A 707 22.14 -9.95 5.67
C PRO A 707 21.31 -10.79 4.68
N VAL A 708 21.94 -11.27 3.60
CA VAL A 708 21.29 -12.06 2.54
C VAL A 708 21.32 -13.57 2.85
N ALA A 709 22.49 -14.10 3.20
CA ALA A 709 22.73 -15.52 3.49
C ALA A 709 23.30 -15.71 4.92
N PRO A 710 22.48 -15.49 5.96
CA PRO A 710 22.96 -15.44 7.34
C PRO A 710 23.46 -16.79 7.86
N HIS A 711 22.88 -17.92 7.46
CA HIS A 711 23.21 -19.21 8.06
C HIS A 711 24.60 -19.69 7.63
N MET A 712 24.87 -19.65 6.33
CA MET A 712 26.15 -20.03 5.74
C MET A 712 27.28 -19.14 6.24
N THR A 713 27.02 -17.84 6.37
CA THR A 713 28.04 -16.87 6.80
C THR A 713 28.37 -17.02 8.28
N GLU A 714 27.41 -17.31 9.15
CA GLU A 714 27.70 -17.65 10.56
C GLU A 714 28.47 -18.97 10.68
N GLU A 715 28.13 -20.00 9.89
CA GLU A 715 28.87 -21.26 9.93
C GLU A 715 30.33 -21.05 9.52
N LEU A 716 30.55 -20.34 8.39
CA LEU A 716 31.89 -19.98 7.93
C LEU A 716 32.63 -19.13 8.97
N TRP A 717 31.94 -18.21 9.63
CA TRP A 717 32.52 -17.38 10.69
C TRP A 717 33.08 -18.22 11.84
N ALA A 718 32.24 -19.13 12.35
CA ALA A 718 32.59 -20.01 13.46
C ALA A 718 33.67 -21.03 13.08
N ASP A 719 33.54 -21.70 11.93
CA ASP A 719 34.47 -22.73 11.48
C ASP A 719 35.88 -22.18 11.21
N LEU A 720 35.96 -20.93 10.74
CA LEU A 720 37.23 -20.25 10.49
C LEU A 720 37.84 -19.63 11.75
N GLY A 721 37.16 -19.71 12.90
CA GLY A 721 37.65 -19.22 14.18
C GLY A 721 37.69 -17.69 14.29
N TYR A 722 36.80 -16.98 13.61
CA TYR A 722 36.61 -15.55 13.90
C TYR A 722 35.94 -15.36 15.26
N GLU A 723 36.27 -14.28 15.95
CA GLU A 723 35.76 -14.03 17.30
C GLU A 723 34.27 -13.64 17.30
N GLY A 724 33.55 -14.07 18.33
CA GLY A 724 32.15 -13.70 18.55
C GLY A 724 31.17 -14.29 17.53
N ARG A 725 30.01 -13.64 17.39
CA ARG A 725 28.97 -13.97 16.40
C ARG A 725 29.00 -12.96 15.27
N LEU A 726 28.85 -13.40 14.03
CA LEU A 726 28.91 -12.49 12.88
C LEU A 726 27.82 -11.42 12.99
N TYR A 727 26.59 -11.79 13.36
CA TYR A 727 25.47 -10.85 13.51
C TYR A 727 25.70 -9.73 14.55
N GLN A 728 26.71 -9.86 15.42
CA GLN A 728 27.07 -8.88 16.44
C GLN A 728 28.28 -8.00 16.05
N THR A 729 28.87 -8.25 14.88
CA THR A 729 30.03 -7.49 14.40
C THR A 729 29.64 -6.10 13.90
N ALA A 730 30.64 -5.23 13.75
CA ALA A 730 30.46 -3.92 13.14
C ALA A 730 30.35 -4.04 11.61
N TRP A 731 29.45 -3.25 11.01
CA TRP A 731 29.36 -3.14 9.56
C TRP A 731 30.65 -2.53 8.99
N PRO A 732 31.23 -3.07 7.90
CA PRO A 732 32.49 -2.59 7.36
C PRO A 732 32.36 -1.17 6.79
N GLU A 733 33.38 -0.35 7.03
CA GLU A 733 33.50 0.99 6.47
C GLU A 733 34.33 0.98 5.18
N PHE A 734 34.10 1.96 4.31
CA PHE A 734 34.91 2.15 3.12
C PHE A 734 35.60 3.51 3.14
N ASP A 735 36.75 3.58 2.47
CA ASP A 735 37.49 4.80 2.21
C ASP A 735 37.18 5.25 0.78
N GLU A 736 36.64 6.47 0.65
CA GLU A 736 36.23 7.05 -0.63
C GLU A 736 37.41 7.17 -1.60
N GLU A 737 38.60 7.53 -1.12
CA GLU A 737 39.79 7.70 -1.96
C GLU A 737 40.23 6.36 -2.56
N LYS A 738 40.13 5.29 -1.77
CA LYS A 738 40.49 3.93 -2.20
C LYS A 738 39.48 3.33 -3.18
N THR A 739 38.29 3.90 -3.34
CA THR A 739 37.34 3.45 -4.37
C THR A 739 37.79 3.80 -5.80
N VAL A 740 38.76 4.70 -5.94
CA VAL A 740 39.29 5.13 -7.23
C VAL A 740 40.40 4.16 -7.67
N GLU A 741 40.22 3.52 -8.83
CA GLU A 741 41.29 2.75 -9.44
C GLU A 741 42.39 3.67 -9.96
N ALA A 742 43.64 3.42 -9.55
CA ALA A 742 44.81 4.17 -9.99
C ALA A 742 45.11 3.96 -11.49
N VAL A 743 44.71 2.81 -12.05
CA VAL A 743 44.94 2.42 -13.44
C VAL A 743 43.60 2.04 -14.07
N ALA A 744 43.26 2.64 -15.20
CA ALA A 744 42.05 2.35 -15.96
C ALA A 744 42.40 1.53 -17.22
N GLU A 745 41.62 0.48 -17.50
CA GLU A 745 41.61 -0.17 -18.81
C GLU A 745 40.67 0.59 -19.73
N ILE A 746 41.21 1.21 -20.78
CA ILE A 746 40.43 2.05 -21.70
C ILE A 746 40.43 1.47 -23.11
N ALA A 747 39.32 1.65 -23.82
CA ALA A 747 39.20 1.17 -25.18
C ALA A 747 40.04 2.03 -26.15
N VAL A 748 40.68 1.38 -27.12
CA VAL A 748 41.34 2.01 -28.26
C VAL A 748 40.48 1.82 -29.50
N GLN A 749 40.04 2.93 -30.09
CA GLN A 749 39.24 2.96 -31.30
C GLN A 749 40.04 3.53 -32.48
N ILE A 750 39.70 3.05 -33.68
CA ILE A 750 40.11 3.65 -34.95
C ILE A 750 38.86 4.00 -35.74
N ASN A 751 38.70 5.27 -36.13
CA ASN A 751 37.50 5.79 -36.80
C ASN A 751 36.19 5.40 -36.08
N GLY A 752 36.20 5.46 -34.74
CA GLY A 752 35.05 5.12 -33.89
C GLY A 752 34.77 3.63 -33.71
N LYS A 753 35.57 2.73 -34.31
CA LYS A 753 35.43 1.27 -34.12
C LYS A 753 36.48 0.75 -33.16
N MET A 754 36.10 -0.07 -32.18
CA MET A 754 37.03 -0.67 -31.21
C MET A 754 38.04 -1.60 -31.89
N ARG A 755 39.32 -1.48 -31.51
CA ARG A 755 40.45 -2.20 -32.10
C ARG A 755 41.43 -2.80 -31.09
N GLY A 756 41.33 -2.39 -29.81
CA GLY A 756 42.10 -2.94 -28.70
C GLY A 756 41.72 -2.28 -27.37
N THR A 757 42.45 -2.62 -26.32
CA THR A 757 42.43 -1.94 -25.01
C THR A 757 43.85 -1.66 -24.54
N ILE A 758 44.01 -0.66 -23.67
CA ILE A 758 45.27 -0.36 -22.98
C ILE A 758 45.00 -0.12 -21.50
N LYS A 759 45.99 -0.42 -20.66
CA LYS A 759 45.97 -0.09 -19.23
C LYS A 759 46.86 1.12 -18.99
N ILE A 760 46.30 2.21 -18.50
CA ILE A 760 47.03 3.46 -18.23
C ILE A 760 46.59 4.05 -16.89
N ALA A 761 47.44 4.87 -16.27
CA ALA A 761 47.05 5.63 -15.09
C ALA A 761 45.82 6.51 -15.41
N LYS A 762 44.89 6.64 -14.48
CA LYS A 762 43.63 7.37 -14.74
C LYS A 762 43.84 8.86 -14.97
N ASP A 763 44.91 9.40 -14.40
CA ASP A 763 45.43 10.76 -14.56
C ASP A 763 46.51 10.88 -15.65
N ALA A 764 46.74 9.81 -16.43
CA ALA A 764 47.68 9.85 -17.54
C ALA A 764 47.32 10.98 -18.51
N ASP A 765 48.32 11.78 -18.87
CA ASP A 765 48.14 12.85 -19.84
C ASP A 765 47.78 12.28 -21.22
N LYS A 766 47.28 13.18 -22.07
CA LYS A 766 46.83 12.85 -23.42
C LYS A 766 47.94 12.22 -24.27
N GLU A 767 49.19 12.67 -24.12
CA GLU A 767 50.31 12.21 -24.94
C GLU A 767 50.67 10.77 -24.58
N THR A 768 50.78 10.48 -23.29
CA THR A 768 51.03 9.14 -22.74
C THR A 768 49.94 8.16 -23.14
N ALA A 769 48.66 8.56 -23.01
CA ALA A 769 47.53 7.72 -23.38
C ALA A 769 47.49 7.40 -24.89
N ILE A 770 47.79 8.40 -25.75
CA ILE A 770 47.82 8.22 -27.20
C ILE A 770 49.01 7.37 -27.64
N ALA A 771 50.19 7.55 -27.03
CA ALA A 771 51.37 6.76 -27.35
C ALA A 771 51.13 5.27 -27.09
N ALA A 772 50.64 4.95 -25.89
CA ALA A 772 50.27 3.58 -25.53
C ALA A 772 49.17 3.01 -26.44
N ALA A 773 48.17 3.83 -26.80
CA ALA A 773 47.10 3.40 -27.71
C ALA A 773 47.62 3.06 -29.10
N LYS A 774 48.49 3.90 -29.68
CA LYS A 774 49.10 3.67 -30.99
C LYS A 774 49.94 2.41 -31.02
N GLU A 775 50.71 2.15 -29.96
CA GLU A 775 51.49 0.94 -29.83
C GLU A 775 50.59 -0.31 -29.82
N ALA A 776 49.51 -0.28 -29.03
CA ALA A 776 48.58 -1.40 -28.90
C ALA A 776 47.78 -1.73 -30.18
N VAL A 777 47.65 -0.79 -31.12
CA VAL A 777 46.97 -1.01 -32.41
C VAL A 777 47.85 -0.70 -33.62
N ALA A 778 49.17 -0.77 -33.45
CA ALA A 778 50.15 -0.39 -34.48
C ALA A 778 49.93 -1.13 -35.80
N ASP A 779 49.55 -2.41 -35.73
CA ASP A 779 49.23 -3.29 -36.85
C ASP A 779 47.98 -2.85 -37.65
N LYS A 780 47.15 -1.97 -37.08
CA LYS A 780 45.85 -1.52 -37.63
C LYS A 780 45.87 -0.05 -38.07
N LEU A 781 46.98 0.65 -37.89
CA LEU A 781 47.17 2.04 -38.31
C LEU A 781 47.74 2.09 -39.74
N THR A 782 46.87 1.95 -40.74
CA THR A 782 47.24 1.83 -42.16
C THR A 782 47.12 3.14 -42.94
N GLY A 783 46.49 4.17 -42.35
CA GLY A 783 46.21 5.45 -43.00
C GLY A 783 46.91 6.63 -42.33
N ASN A 784 46.73 7.82 -42.90
CA ASN A 784 47.28 9.04 -42.30
C ASN A 784 46.41 9.46 -41.11
N ILE A 785 47.02 9.64 -39.94
CA ILE A 785 46.31 10.07 -38.73
C ILE A 785 45.91 11.53 -38.87
N VAL A 786 44.61 11.80 -38.78
CA VAL A 786 43.99 13.13 -38.95
C VAL A 786 43.62 13.76 -37.60
N LYS A 787 43.26 12.95 -36.61
CA LYS A 787 42.85 13.44 -35.30
C LYS A 787 43.01 12.38 -34.22
N GLU A 788 43.44 12.81 -33.04
CA GLU A 788 43.60 11.95 -31.88
C GLU A 788 42.78 12.51 -30.72
N ILE A 789 41.86 11.70 -30.24
CA ILE A 789 40.89 12.05 -29.21
C ILE A 789 41.16 11.16 -28.02
N TYR A 790 41.39 11.79 -26.87
CA TYR A 790 41.48 11.10 -25.59
C TYR A 790 40.39 11.66 -24.67
N VAL A 791 39.58 10.77 -24.12
CA VAL A 791 38.68 11.07 -23.01
C VAL A 791 39.29 10.42 -21.76
N PRO A 792 39.77 11.21 -20.80
CA PRO A 792 40.47 10.72 -19.61
C PRO A 792 39.76 9.54 -18.93
N GLY A 793 40.52 8.46 -18.71
CA GLY A 793 40.04 7.24 -18.08
C GLY A 793 38.90 6.49 -18.80
N ARG A 794 38.58 6.84 -20.06
CA ARG A 794 37.49 6.19 -20.81
C ARG A 794 37.90 5.63 -22.16
N ILE A 795 38.46 6.45 -23.05
CA ILE A 795 38.69 6.02 -24.44
C ILE A 795 39.78 6.83 -25.15
N VAL A 796 40.54 6.16 -26.02
CA VAL A 796 41.36 6.81 -27.07
C VAL A 796 40.76 6.46 -28.42
N ASN A 797 40.47 7.46 -29.25
CA ASN A 797 40.02 7.27 -30.64
C ASN A 797 40.98 7.95 -31.60
N ILE A 798 41.57 7.15 -32.50
CA ILE A 798 42.52 7.57 -33.54
C ILE A 798 41.75 7.64 -34.86
N VAL A 799 41.60 8.84 -35.39
CA VAL A 799 40.95 9.07 -36.69
C VAL A 799 42.01 9.01 -37.78
N GLN A 800 41.87 8.09 -38.72
CA GLN A 800 42.78 7.93 -39.87
C GLN A 800 42.02 8.00 -41.19
N LYS A 801 42.67 8.50 -42.24
CA LYS A 801 42.16 8.55 -43.62
C LYS A 801 42.95 7.65 -44.55
#